data_AF-A0A4R8QTL7-F1
#
_entry.id   AF-A0A4R8QTL7-F1
#
_cell.length_a   1.000
_cell.length_b   1.000
_cell.length_c   1.000
_cell.angle_alpha   90.00
_cell.angle_beta   90.00
_cell.angle_gamma   90.00
#
_symmetry.space_group_name_H-M   'P 1'
#
loop_
_entity.id
_entity.type
_entity.pdbx_description
1 polymer ?
#
loop_
_entity_poly.entity_id
_entity_poly.type
_entity_poly.pdbx_seq_one_letter_code
_entity_poly.pdbx_strand_id
1 'polypeptide(L)'
;MGLQQRIKNTIDRTIAEEQARQEQARKTLSPDSGTPRRSDSTSRSAQSPARRPRPKKTGSQDLSADAPNNPDPAVFEAAFALDDNEEPSRAGTPKPAAAMEEKAELKEKVDEAQSAQEKQDGEAEAPPAAAAPATAELSVEVRTKLRKLEKLEKTYPELLRSYRIAHGRATSIEPFERVLKEHTSVGSIREPEALVEFLNSLKQKEQMIMDEYKRVSVEKDDFKKKLEAAEKETEALKKEVEELKIAKPEPAPEKTEEAKEHVDAATNTKEDASAVKSPLQQALGIFSPKQKAQDAEKPVDKTEEKPESGDFFSYDEEAPKYEADVAAKEEEIEKLKSEVEELKSELASAKESGAGLTESLEKATKEVGELRDVAAVKTSLETQLEARNTEIKSLTSRLEASQKQLKEVEAKLKGELDTATKNAKEAQSKLTASNARADKEEARVKEVEAAKAEVEKKIATLNGQIETIKKEKVENEKKIDELTKKLEKQSEPIPATPTTPAATETPAAAAAGASKNSKKNKKKKKGGASAPSAAAAAASADAAPVEESKDADTKESDTDALEAEIARLKKEVTTKDSQIERLTKQRKTEEDLREEIDTLRGELTDIGQGHVESKEKIKNLEIEKKALQARIEELEKELGSSANDAMATEKLQSEFDNLQREYEDLKMKSSTLQSDLGAAQQLAQTRYKDLTELREVLQKAQPEMKSLRQDAVALKAAKEELSAKNTELRNLEKKERDLKAEVNRTQRLATDRETEIKSLREKLTAEANNRLRLEDAQRVAGRDLRRSEAEKVELSAKVEKSARDLLQVQEEANKLRPRVKELEEQIEKLQKEKRSLQDEVELKTQQYSNAQGLLGSMRDQTAELSIQLKEARSQSESLEEELAEIQKHLSERSREAERMRGLLADVDERADTKVREMRARMEAAIEERDRIEDESSTLARRKTRETEELKQKIRDLERDIKLLSGEKEELERKEKEWRKRREELEAVEEKAEAEVSEMRSAVSDLRSTLDASEQQVRDAEKQKSDLRRLLEESRQRFDKVNKELKAVQSKLGASVTSGRSSAESSRSGGLNGAGAGATASANADSLYLKTILLQFLEQKDNKLREQLVPVLGRILKFDKTDEQKWKAAIQHITVR
;
A
#
# COMPACT_ATOMS: atom_id res chain seq x y z
N MET A 1 19.71 -111.58 -34.95
CA MET A 1 18.70 -110.68 -34.33
C MET A 1 19.16 -110.39 -32.91
N GLY A 2 19.21 -109.14 -32.45
CA GLY A 2 19.73 -108.84 -31.10
C GLY A 2 19.88 -107.35 -30.76
N LEU A 3 20.37 -106.53 -31.71
CA LEU A 3 20.41 -105.07 -31.52
C LEU A 3 19.00 -104.48 -31.35
N GLN A 4 18.07 -104.82 -32.26
CA GLN A 4 16.67 -104.39 -32.18
C GLN A 4 15.98 -104.84 -30.88
N GLN A 5 16.35 -106.00 -30.33
CA GLN A 5 15.78 -106.51 -29.08
C GLN A 5 16.36 -105.78 -27.85
N ARG A 6 17.64 -105.40 -27.87
CA ARG A 6 18.22 -104.48 -26.87
C ARG A 6 17.60 -103.09 -26.95
N ILE A 7 17.48 -102.52 -28.15
CA ILE A 7 16.89 -101.19 -28.39
C ILE A 7 15.43 -101.17 -27.91
N LYS A 8 14.64 -102.20 -28.24
CA LYS A 8 13.27 -102.31 -27.74
C LYS A 8 13.24 -102.45 -26.22
N ASN A 9 14.04 -103.34 -25.62
CA ASN A 9 14.10 -103.48 -24.17
C ASN A 9 14.59 -102.20 -23.44
N THR A 10 15.43 -101.37 -24.08
CA THR A 10 15.77 -100.04 -23.52
C THR A 10 14.62 -99.05 -23.65
N ILE A 11 13.91 -99.01 -24.78
CA ILE A 11 12.74 -98.13 -24.97
C ILE A 11 11.62 -98.52 -24.00
N ASP A 12 11.27 -99.80 -23.93
CA ASP A 12 10.25 -100.33 -23.00
C ASP A 12 10.65 -100.05 -21.54
N ARG A 13 11.94 -100.10 -21.19
CA ARG A 13 12.46 -99.71 -19.87
C ARG A 13 12.38 -98.20 -19.63
N THR A 14 12.74 -97.36 -20.58
CA THR A 14 12.65 -95.89 -20.44
C THR A 14 11.20 -95.43 -20.32
N ILE A 15 10.28 -96.03 -21.10
CA ILE A 15 8.83 -95.79 -20.99
C ILE A 15 8.32 -96.23 -19.61
N ALA A 16 8.74 -97.40 -19.10
CA ALA A 16 8.38 -97.84 -17.75
C ALA A 16 8.94 -96.93 -16.65
N GLU A 17 10.16 -96.41 -16.81
CA GLU A 17 10.81 -95.49 -15.88
C GLU A 17 10.15 -94.10 -15.89
N GLU A 18 9.74 -93.61 -17.05
CA GLU A 18 9.04 -92.33 -17.21
C GLU A 18 7.57 -92.40 -16.78
N GLN A 19 6.88 -93.53 -17.02
CA GLN A 19 5.55 -93.80 -16.48
C GLN A 19 5.59 -93.96 -14.95
N ALA A 20 6.59 -94.65 -14.38
CA ALA A 20 6.78 -94.72 -12.94
C ALA A 20 7.04 -93.32 -12.33
N ARG A 21 7.76 -92.45 -13.04
CA ARG A 21 8.00 -91.06 -12.63
C ARG A 21 6.73 -90.21 -12.66
N GLN A 22 5.85 -90.39 -13.66
CA GLN A 22 4.53 -89.76 -13.69
C GLN A 22 3.57 -90.31 -12.62
N GLU A 23 3.60 -91.62 -12.33
CA GLU A 23 2.81 -92.20 -11.24
C GLU A 23 3.26 -91.71 -9.86
N GLN A 24 4.58 -91.60 -9.61
CA GLN A 24 5.10 -91.04 -8.37
C GLN A 24 4.68 -89.57 -8.22
N ALA A 25 4.80 -88.75 -9.28
CA ALA A 25 4.36 -87.36 -9.29
C ALA A 25 2.83 -87.20 -9.09
N ARG A 26 2.02 -88.22 -9.40
CA ARG A 26 0.55 -88.21 -9.20
C ARG A 26 0.07 -88.85 -7.90
N LYS A 27 0.94 -89.50 -7.12
CA LYS A 27 0.58 -90.17 -5.85
C LYS A 27 0.95 -89.40 -4.58
N THR A 28 1.55 -88.22 -4.69
CA THR A 28 1.90 -87.37 -3.54
C THR A 28 1.29 -85.96 -3.63
N LEU A 29 -0.02 -85.82 -3.30
CA LEU A 29 -0.65 -84.60 -2.71
C LEU A 29 -2.18 -84.77 -2.54
N SER A 30 -2.62 -85.60 -1.60
CA SER A 30 -3.98 -85.57 -1.00
C SER A 30 -4.04 -86.50 0.23
N PRO A 31 -4.37 -86.00 1.43
CA PRO A 31 -4.55 -86.83 2.62
C PRO A 31 -6.02 -87.27 2.84
N ASP A 32 -6.12 -88.38 3.57
CA ASP A 32 -7.29 -89.04 4.18
C ASP A 32 -8.27 -88.06 4.90
N SER A 33 -9.55 -88.36 5.14
CA SER A 33 -10.08 -89.67 5.58
C SER A 33 -11.60 -89.88 5.38
N GLY A 34 -12.02 -91.15 5.30
CA GLY A 34 -13.44 -91.55 5.36
C GLY A 34 -13.80 -92.85 4.62
N THR A 35 -13.77 -93.99 5.30
CA THR A 35 -14.09 -95.34 4.76
C THR A 35 -15.50 -95.82 5.17
N PRO A 36 -16.04 -96.96 4.69
CA PRO A 36 -16.28 -97.35 3.29
C PRO A 36 -17.64 -98.10 3.05
N ARG A 37 -17.94 -98.52 1.80
CA ARG A 37 -18.99 -99.52 1.39
C ARG A 37 -20.47 -99.05 1.54
N ARG A 38 -21.48 -99.58 0.82
CA ARG A 38 -21.58 -100.63 -0.23
C ARG A 38 -22.84 -100.46 -1.12
N SER A 39 -22.70 -100.69 -2.43
CA SER A 39 -23.62 -101.37 -3.38
C SER A 39 -25.13 -101.00 -3.55
N ASP A 40 -25.54 -101.00 -4.84
CA ASP A 40 -26.85 -101.43 -5.42
C ASP A 40 -28.10 -100.52 -5.50
N SER A 41 -28.16 -99.75 -6.60
CA SER A 41 -29.14 -99.93 -7.72
C SER A 41 -30.63 -99.46 -7.64
N THR A 42 -31.14 -99.12 -8.84
CA THR A 42 -32.52 -99.39 -9.33
C THR A 42 -33.70 -98.43 -9.00
N SER A 43 -33.76 -97.33 -9.76
CA SER A 43 -34.94 -96.86 -10.53
C SER A 43 -36.11 -96.06 -9.87
N ARG A 44 -36.69 -95.15 -10.69
CA ARG A 44 -38.10 -94.65 -10.68
C ARG A 44 -38.53 -93.78 -9.45
N SER A 45 -39.53 -92.89 -9.51
CA SER A 45 -40.25 -92.25 -10.63
C SER A 45 -41.11 -91.06 -10.12
N ALA A 46 -41.09 -89.91 -10.81
CA ALA A 46 -42.03 -88.78 -10.66
C ALA A 46 -42.07 -88.14 -9.22
N GLN A 47 -42.87 -87.13 -8.86
CA GLN A 47 -43.91 -86.34 -9.56
C GLN A 47 -44.05 -84.95 -8.90
N SER A 48 -44.46 -83.92 -9.66
CA SER A 48 -45.01 -82.63 -9.15
C SER A 48 -46.56 -82.72 -9.07
N PRO A 49 -47.37 -81.80 -8.47
CA PRO A 49 -47.06 -80.37 -8.21
C PRO A 49 -47.72 -79.66 -6.98
N ALA A 50 -47.35 -78.38 -6.81
CA ALA A 50 -48.16 -77.21 -6.38
C ALA A 50 -49.03 -77.20 -5.10
N ARG A 51 -48.83 -76.14 -4.27
CA ARG A 51 -49.83 -75.05 -4.07
C ARG A 51 -49.27 -73.80 -3.35
N ARG A 52 -49.98 -72.68 -3.52
CA ARG A 52 -49.84 -71.36 -2.83
C ARG A 52 -50.85 -71.29 -1.66
N PRO A 53 -50.70 -70.43 -0.62
CA PRO A 53 -50.80 -68.96 -0.77
C PRO A 53 -49.89 -68.10 0.16
N ARG A 54 -50.12 -66.78 0.14
CA ARG A 54 -49.44 -65.68 0.88
C ARG A 54 -50.39 -65.16 1.99
N PRO A 55 -49.94 -64.49 3.08
CA PRO A 55 -49.81 -63.02 3.02
C PRO A 55 -48.78 -62.30 3.94
N LYS A 56 -48.25 -61.16 3.41
CA LYS A 56 -47.85 -59.87 4.02
C LYS A 56 -47.12 -59.75 5.39
N LYS A 57 -46.05 -58.91 5.35
CA LYS A 57 -45.43 -58.06 6.42
C LYS A 57 -44.68 -58.81 7.55
N THR A 58 -43.64 -58.26 8.20
CA THR A 58 -43.02 -56.91 8.14
C THR A 58 -41.51 -56.99 8.48
N GLY A 59 -40.73 -55.96 8.11
CA GLY A 59 -39.49 -55.59 8.80
C GLY A 59 -38.22 -56.32 8.36
N SER A 60 -37.44 -55.70 7.47
CA SER A 60 -36.06 -56.08 7.18
C SER A 60 -35.09 -55.24 8.03
N GLN A 61 -34.61 -55.81 9.12
CA GLN A 61 -33.28 -55.51 9.64
C GLN A 61 -32.39 -56.70 9.32
N ASP A 62 -31.27 -56.47 8.65
CA ASP A 62 -30.09 -57.31 8.79
C ASP A 62 -28.84 -56.43 8.66
N LEU A 63 -27.71 -56.94 9.13
CA LEU A 63 -26.50 -56.18 9.42
C LEU A 63 -25.40 -56.43 8.38
N SER A 64 -24.57 -55.43 8.12
CA SER A 64 -23.25 -55.61 7.53
C SER A 64 -22.30 -54.54 8.06
N ALA A 65 -21.45 -54.93 9.01
CA ALA A 65 -20.15 -54.30 9.19
C ALA A 65 -19.23 -54.79 8.04
N ASP A 66 -18.04 -54.25 7.76
CA ASP A 66 -17.13 -53.60 8.70
C ASP A 66 -16.10 -52.70 7.97
N ALA A 67 -15.71 -51.58 8.59
CA ALA A 67 -14.53 -50.78 8.24
C ALA A 67 -14.24 -49.76 9.37
N PRO A 68 -13.00 -49.67 9.89
CA PRO A 68 -12.71 -48.80 11.03
C PRO A 68 -12.63 -47.32 10.63
N ASN A 69 -13.46 -46.47 11.24
CA ASN A 69 -13.34 -45.02 11.12
C ASN A 69 -12.07 -44.51 11.82
N ASN A 70 -11.25 -43.76 11.08
CA ASN A 70 -10.08 -43.06 11.61
C ASN A 70 -10.54 -41.86 12.47
N PRO A 71 -9.98 -41.64 13.68
CA PRO A 71 -10.44 -40.57 14.58
C PRO A 71 -10.14 -39.16 14.03
N ASP A 72 -11.01 -38.22 14.39
CA ASP A 72 -10.99 -36.82 13.93
C ASP A 72 -9.79 -36.04 14.55
N PRO A 73 -8.91 -35.43 13.74
CA PRO A 73 -7.77 -34.66 14.24
C PRO A 73 -8.18 -33.35 14.95
N ALA A 74 -9.40 -32.84 14.77
CA ALA A 74 -9.87 -31.59 15.38
C ALA A 74 -9.83 -31.60 16.94
N VAL A 75 -9.79 -32.79 17.55
CA VAL A 75 -9.67 -32.97 19.01
C VAL A 75 -8.29 -32.59 19.55
N PHE A 76 -7.24 -32.58 18.71
CA PHE A 76 -5.86 -32.35 19.17
C PHE A 76 -5.36 -30.89 19.07
N GLU A 77 -5.95 -30.03 18.23
CA GLU A 77 -5.53 -28.62 18.14
C GLU A 77 -5.77 -27.86 19.45
N ALA A 78 -6.87 -28.15 20.16
CA ALA A 78 -7.23 -27.53 21.43
C ALA A 78 -6.25 -27.81 22.59
N ALA A 79 -5.28 -28.71 22.41
CA ALA A 79 -4.31 -29.12 23.43
C ALA A 79 -2.88 -28.57 23.20
N PHE A 80 -2.61 -27.92 22.07
CA PHE A 80 -1.27 -27.44 21.70
C PHE A 80 -1.21 -25.94 21.34
N ALA A 81 -2.28 -25.18 21.58
CA ALA A 81 -2.25 -23.72 21.56
C ALA A 81 -1.47 -23.20 22.78
N LEU A 82 -0.16 -22.97 22.60
CA LEU A 82 0.68 -22.31 23.60
C LEU A 82 0.31 -20.83 23.73
N ASP A 83 -0.23 -20.47 24.90
CA ASP A 83 -0.50 -19.09 25.30
C ASP A 83 0.79 -18.47 25.87
N ASP A 84 1.51 -17.75 25.02
CA ASP A 84 2.84 -17.19 25.35
C ASP A 84 2.72 -15.77 25.91
N ASN A 85 2.32 -15.68 27.18
CA ASN A 85 2.32 -14.45 28.00
C ASN A 85 2.61 -14.77 29.48
N GLU A 86 3.89 -14.83 29.86
CA GLU A 86 4.26 -14.77 31.29
C GLU A 86 4.24 -13.33 31.82
N GLU A 87 3.47 -13.07 32.88
CA GLU A 87 3.96 -12.29 34.02
C GLU A 87 3.57 -12.99 35.35
N PRO A 88 4.41 -12.93 36.41
CA PRO A 88 4.39 -13.99 37.44
C PRO A 88 3.81 -13.58 38.80
N SER A 89 3.18 -14.53 39.53
CA SER A 89 3.19 -14.54 41.00
C SER A 89 2.74 -15.83 41.71
N ARG A 90 3.67 -16.38 42.51
CA ARG A 90 3.50 -17.02 43.85
C ARG A 90 2.40 -18.09 44.10
N ALA A 91 2.91 -19.32 44.22
CA ALA A 91 2.86 -20.17 45.42
C ALA A 91 1.52 -20.75 45.96
N GLY A 92 1.46 -22.08 46.07
CA GLY A 92 0.47 -22.83 46.86
C GLY A 92 0.69 -24.35 46.79
N THR A 93 1.23 -24.96 47.85
CA THR A 93 1.48 -26.42 47.92
C THR A 93 0.20 -27.24 48.19
N PRO A 94 0.03 -28.43 47.59
CA PRO A 94 -1.17 -29.26 47.77
C PRO A 94 -1.11 -30.17 49.02
N LYS A 95 -2.29 -30.57 49.53
CA LYS A 95 -2.45 -31.87 50.23
C LYS A 95 -3.87 -32.46 50.06
N PRO A 96 -4.06 -33.79 50.12
CA PRO A 96 -5.29 -34.46 49.68
C PRO A 96 -6.08 -35.17 50.81
N ALA A 97 -7.29 -35.61 50.46
CA ALA A 97 -8.10 -36.66 51.10
C ALA A 97 -9.16 -37.13 50.08
N ALA A 98 -9.68 -38.37 50.07
CA ALA A 98 -9.24 -39.64 50.64
C ALA A 98 -9.90 -40.80 49.83
N ALA A 99 -9.52 -42.05 50.07
CA ALA A 99 -10.02 -43.22 49.33
C ALA A 99 -11.20 -43.93 50.01
N MET A 100 -11.96 -44.69 49.21
CA MET A 100 -12.60 -46.00 49.49
C MET A 100 -12.86 -46.63 48.10
N GLU A 101 -12.50 -47.88 47.78
CA GLU A 101 -12.86 -49.19 48.38
C GLU A 101 -14.31 -49.62 48.03
N GLU A 102 -14.61 -50.90 47.75
CA GLU A 102 -13.81 -52.13 47.95
C GLU A 102 -13.99 -53.23 46.86
N LYS A 103 -13.40 -54.40 47.12
CA LYS A 103 -13.09 -55.52 46.19
C LYS A 103 -14.29 -56.41 45.83
N ALA A 104 -14.08 -57.22 44.77
CA ALA A 104 -14.19 -58.68 44.89
C ALA A 104 -13.03 -59.32 44.09
N GLU A 105 -12.45 -60.43 44.57
CA GLU A 105 -11.17 -60.98 44.08
C GLU A 105 -11.10 -62.51 44.34
N LEU A 106 -10.13 -63.20 43.71
CA LEU A 106 -9.68 -64.60 43.96
C LEU A 106 -10.63 -65.70 43.40
N LYS A 107 -10.18 -66.89 42.96
CA LYS A 107 -8.86 -67.53 42.75
C LYS A 107 -9.05 -68.60 41.61
N GLU A 108 -8.11 -69.41 41.11
CA GLU A 108 -6.92 -70.06 41.70
C GLU A 108 -5.85 -70.51 40.65
N LYS A 109 -4.74 -71.09 41.16
CA LYS A 109 -3.47 -71.65 40.61
C LYS A 109 -3.42 -72.17 39.15
N VAL A 110 -2.29 -72.17 38.40
CA VAL A 110 -0.82 -72.27 38.68
C VAL A 110 -0.29 -73.74 38.77
N ASP A 111 0.99 -73.92 38.40
CA ASP A 111 1.82 -75.15 38.36
C ASP A 111 1.61 -76.08 37.12
N GLU A 112 2.62 -76.81 36.57
CA GLU A 112 4.05 -76.96 36.94
C GLU A 112 5.00 -77.11 35.71
N ALA A 113 6.20 -77.72 35.84
CA ALA A 113 7.37 -77.40 34.99
C ALA A 113 8.22 -78.58 34.41
N GLN A 114 9.12 -78.21 33.47
CA GLN A 114 10.43 -78.83 33.08
C GLN A 114 10.54 -80.28 32.51
N SER A 115 11.21 -80.40 31.34
CA SER A 115 12.10 -81.51 30.87
C SER A 115 12.25 -81.49 29.32
N ALA A 116 13.33 -81.83 28.61
CA ALA A 116 14.80 -81.85 28.86
C ALA A 116 15.60 -82.10 27.54
N GLN A 117 16.94 -81.98 27.60
CA GLN A 117 17.99 -82.59 26.73
C GLN A 117 18.38 -82.07 25.32
N GLU A 118 19.71 -81.83 25.18
CA GLU A 118 20.63 -82.14 24.04
C GLU A 118 20.62 -81.30 22.73
N LYS A 119 21.75 -81.01 22.06
CA LYS A 119 23.21 -81.23 22.33
C LYS A 119 24.14 -80.31 21.50
N GLN A 120 25.46 -80.42 21.75
CA GLN A 120 26.64 -79.85 21.04
C GLN A 120 26.90 -78.34 21.21
N ASP A 121 28.12 -77.77 21.09
CA ASP A 121 29.56 -78.13 21.30
C ASP A 121 30.37 -76.86 20.83
N GLY A 122 31.59 -76.49 21.24
CA GLY A 122 32.28 -76.49 22.55
C GLY A 122 32.42 -75.03 23.05
N GLU A 123 33.44 -74.56 23.79
CA GLU A 123 34.78 -75.06 24.15
C GLU A 123 35.23 -74.42 25.51
N ALA A 124 36.48 -74.58 25.96
CA ALA A 124 37.01 -74.14 27.27
C ALA A 124 37.33 -72.60 27.35
N GLU A 125 37.77 -71.95 28.45
CA GLU A 125 38.45 -72.43 29.67
C GLU A 125 38.36 -71.44 30.88
N ALA A 126 38.54 -71.96 32.11
CA ALA A 126 38.95 -71.37 33.41
C ALA A 126 38.48 -69.97 33.95
N PRO A 127 38.13 -69.88 35.27
CA PRO A 127 38.04 -68.64 36.08
C PRO A 127 39.41 -68.31 36.76
N PRO A 128 39.59 -67.39 37.77
CA PRO A 128 38.62 -66.63 38.60
C PRO A 128 38.99 -65.17 39.01
N ALA A 129 38.14 -64.50 39.82
CA ALA A 129 38.47 -63.89 41.15
C ALA A 129 37.75 -62.56 41.54
N ALA A 130 37.20 -62.56 42.76
CA ALA A 130 37.15 -61.46 43.76
C ALA A 130 36.40 -60.10 43.55
N ALA A 131 35.30 -59.97 44.30
CA ALA A 131 35.02 -58.91 45.30
C ALA A 131 34.58 -57.45 44.92
N ALA A 132 33.25 -57.24 44.97
CA ALA A 132 32.51 -56.20 45.75
C ALA A 132 32.69 -54.69 45.45
N PRO A 133 31.80 -53.79 45.97
CA PRO A 133 30.41 -53.93 46.42
C PRO A 133 29.41 -53.05 45.61
N ALA A 134 28.13 -53.04 46.00
CA ALA A 134 27.04 -52.41 45.23
C ALA A 134 26.69 -50.95 45.63
N THR A 135 26.06 -50.22 44.70
CA THR A 135 25.21 -49.04 44.96
C THR A 135 23.79 -49.30 44.43
N ALA A 136 22.78 -48.62 44.98
CA ALA A 136 21.37 -49.00 44.84
C ALA A 136 20.84 -49.00 43.39
N GLU A 137 20.38 -50.16 42.92
CA GLU A 137 19.73 -50.29 41.61
C GLU A 137 18.22 -50.01 41.67
N LEU A 138 17.73 -49.16 40.77
CA LEU A 138 16.29 -48.93 40.54
C LEU A 138 15.54 -50.24 40.22
N SER A 139 14.29 -50.37 40.65
CA SER A 139 13.51 -51.61 40.47
C SER A 139 13.36 -52.00 39.00
N VAL A 140 13.21 -53.30 38.73
CA VAL A 140 13.12 -53.84 37.35
C VAL A 140 11.89 -53.28 36.61
N GLU A 141 10.80 -53.00 37.32
CA GLU A 141 9.66 -52.26 36.77
C GLU A 141 10.03 -50.85 36.32
N VAL A 142 10.75 -50.08 37.15
CA VAL A 142 11.16 -48.72 36.79
C VAL A 142 12.13 -48.77 35.59
N ARG A 143 13.10 -49.69 35.59
CA ARG A 143 14.01 -49.89 34.44
C ARG A 143 13.28 -50.35 33.17
N THR A 144 12.22 -51.16 33.25
CA THR A 144 11.44 -51.56 32.06
C THR A 144 10.45 -50.49 31.59
N LYS A 145 9.87 -49.70 32.52
CA LYS A 145 9.06 -48.51 32.20
C LYS A 145 9.94 -47.43 31.53
N LEU A 146 11.13 -47.14 32.07
CA LEU A 146 12.11 -46.25 31.45
C LEU A 146 12.54 -46.74 30.06
N ARG A 147 12.89 -48.03 29.89
CA ARG A 147 13.22 -48.61 28.56
C ARG A 147 12.05 -48.59 27.56
N LYS A 148 10.79 -48.50 28.01
CA LYS A 148 9.63 -48.27 27.13
C LYS A 148 9.49 -46.79 26.79
N LEU A 149 9.70 -45.90 27.76
CA LEU A 149 9.68 -44.45 27.57
C LEU A 149 10.78 -44.02 26.60
N GLU A 150 12.02 -44.47 26.81
CA GLU A 150 13.19 -44.23 25.94
C GLU A 150 12.98 -44.75 24.50
N LYS A 151 12.19 -45.83 24.31
CA LYS A 151 11.81 -46.31 22.98
C LYS A 151 10.76 -45.42 22.32
N LEU A 152 9.75 -44.97 23.06
CA LEU A 152 8.74 -44.04 22.57
C LEU A 152 9.35 -42.65 22.29
N GLU A 153 10.27 -42.19 23.11
CA GLU A 153 11.02 -40.94 22.94
C GLU A 153 11.90 -40.96 21.68
N LYS A 154 12.41 -42.13 21.28
CA LYS A 154 13.14 -42.31 20.02
C LYS A 154 12.24 -42.37 18.78
N THR A 155 11.03 -42.95 18.88
CA THR A 155 10.09 -43.02 17.75
C THR A 155 9.15 -41.81 17.65
N TYR A 156 8.96 -41.03 18.71
CA TYR A 156 8.08 -39.86 18.74
C TYR A 156 8.51 -38.74 17.76
N PRO A 157 9.81 -38.40 17.60
CA PRO A 157 10.26 -37.47 16.55
C PRO A 157 9.94 -37.96 15.13
N GLU A 158 10.03 -39.28 14.88
CA GLU A 158 9.69 -39.88 13.59
C GLU A 158 8.19 -39.89 13.35
N LEU A 159 7.38 -40.15 14.39
CA LEU A 159 5.93 -40.08 14.36
C LEU A 159 5.42 -38.64 14.17
N LEU A 160 6.03 -37.66 14.84
CA LEU A 160 5.77 -36.23 14.58
C LEU A 160 6.16 -35.84 13.16
N ARG A 161 7.25 -36.37 12.62
CA ARG A 161 7.68 -36.10 11.24
C ARG A 161 6.73 -36.73 10.23
N SER A 162 6.30 -37.98 10.42
CA SER A 162 5.34 -38.64 9.55
C SER A 162 3.96 -37.99 9.64
N TYR A 163 3.50 -37.59 10.84
CA TYR A 163 2.28 -36.81 11.04
C TYR A 163 2.34 -35.46 10.32
N ARG A 164 3.42 -34.67 10.48
CA ARG A 164 3.59 -33.39 9.78
C ARG A 164 3.60 -33.56 8.25
N ILE A 165 4.21 -34.63 7.73
CA ILE A 165 4.20 -34.95 6.29
C ILE A 165 2.80 -35.37 5.83
N ALA A 166 2.09 -36.20 6.59
CA ALA A 166 0.73 -36.64 6.28
C ALA A 166 -0.27 -35.48 6.32
N HIS A 167 -0.17 -34.62 7.34
CA HIS A 167 -0.97 -33.40 7.48
C HIS A 167 -0.67 -32.42 6.35
N GLY A 168 0.61 -32.14 6.04
CA GLY A 168 0.98 -31.28 4.91
C GLY A 168 0.43 -31.79 3.58
N ARG A 169 0.44 -33.12 3.36
CA ARG A 169 -0.22 -33.75 2.21
C ARG A 169 -1.74 -33.53 2.24
N ALA A 170 -2.41 -33.78 3.36
CA ALA A 170 -3.86 -33.55 3.48
C ALA A 170 -4.25 -32.08 3.21
N THR A 171 -3.52 -31.12 3.79
CA THR A 171 -3.71 -29.68 3.55
C THR A 171 -3.46 -29.29 2.08
N SER A 172 -2.56 -29.98 1.36
CA SER A 172 -2.36 -29.77 -0.08
C SER A 172 -3.42 -30.45 -0.98
N ILE A 173 -4.12 -31.46 -0.47
CA ILE A 173 -5.13 -32.23 -1.20
C ILE A 173 -6.48 -31.52 -1.22
N GLU A 174 -6.89 -30.85 -0.13
CA GLU A 174 -8.21 -30.19 -0.08
C GLU A 174 -8.40 -29.07 -1.14
N PRO A 175 -7.41 -28.21 -1.44
CA PRO A 175 -7.50 -27.27 -2.56
C PRO A 175 -7.60 -27.97 -3.92
N PHE A 176 -6.85 -29.05 -4.14
CA PHE A 176 -6.89 -29.80 -5.38
C PHE A 176 -8.26 -30.49 -5.57
N GLU A 177 -8.81 -31.11 -4.53
CA GLU A 177 -10.16 -31.70 -4.60
C GLU A 177 -11.25 -30.66 -4.82
N ARG A 178 -11.12 -29.44 -4.27
CA ARG A 178 -12.04 -28.35 -4.55
C ARG A 178 -12.02 -27.98 -6.04
N VAL A 179 -10.84 -27.77 -6.62
CA VAL A 179 -10.67 -27.51 -8.06
C VAL A 179 -11.19 -28.68 -8.92
N LEU A 180 -10.94 -29.93 -8.51
CA LEU A 180 -11.42 -31.13 -9.20
C LEU A 180 -12.96 -31.18 -9.24
N LYS A 181 -13.62 -30.89 -8.12
CA LYS A 181 -15.10 -30.82 -7.99
C LYS A 181 -15.72 -29.63 -8.75
N GLU A 182 -14.97 -28.55 -8.94
CA GLU A 182 -15.43 -27.35 -9.63
C GLU A 182 -15.28 -27.44 -11.17
N HIS A 183 -14.26 -28.16 -11.66
CA HIS A 183 -13.94 -28.25 -13.09
C HIS A 183 -14.23 -29.61 -13.75
N THR A 184 -14.53 -30.67 -12.98
CA THR A 184 -14.82 -32.01 -13.49
C THR A 184 -16.04 -32.62 -12.78
N SER A 185 -16.53 -33.77 -13.26
CA SER A 185 -17.58 -34.53 -12.58
C SER A 185 -17.09 -35.44 -11.44
N VAL A 186 -15.82 -35.33 -11.04
CA VAL A 186 -15.15 -36.29 -10.12
C VAL A 186 -15.22 -35.79 -8.67
N GLY A 187 -15.60 -36.69 -7.74
CA GLY A 187 -15.86 -36.36 -6.34
C GLY A 187 -14.61 -36.36 -5.44
N SER A 188 -13.54 -37.07 -5.80
CA SER A 188 -12.32 -37.16 -4.98
C SER A 188 -11.12 -37.62 -5.81
N ILE A 189 -9.89 -37.35 -5.34
CA ILE A 189 -8.67 -37.98 -5.89
C ILE A 189 -8.72 -39.52 -5.71
N ARG A 190 -9.56 -40.02 -4.79
CA ARG A 190 -9.79 -41.46 -4.57
C ARG A 190 -10.54 -42.16 -5.71
N GLU A 191 -11.06 -41.42 -6.69
CA GLU A 191 -11.87 -41.93 -7.80
C GLU A 191 -11.15 -41.75 -9.17
N PRO A 192 -9.97 -42.35 -9.38
CA PRO A 192 -9.18 -42.13 -10.61
C PRO A 192 -9.90 -42.63 -11.87
N GLU A 193 -10.72 -43.67 -11.76
CA GLU A 193 -11.50 -44.23 -12.86
C GLU A 193 -12.54 -43.23 -13.38
N ALA A 194 -13.25 -42.53 -12.49
CA ALA A 194 -14.21 -41.48 -12.86
C ALA A 194 -13.54 -40.28 -13.58
N LEU A 195 -12.27 -40.01 -13.28
CA LEU A 195 -11.48 -39.00 -14.02
C LEU A 195 -11.12 -39.48 -15.43
N VAL A 196 -10.76 -40.76 -15.59
CA VAL A 196 -10.52 -41.38 -16.90
C VAL A 196 -11.82 -41.40 -17.74
N GLU A 197 -12.97 -41.74 -17.14
CA GLU A 197 -14.28 -41.65 -17.78
C GLU A 197 -14.64 -40.22 -18.21
N PHE A 198 -14.42 -39.23 -17.33
CA PHE A 198 -14.65 -37.81 -17.65
C PHE A 198 -13.82 -37.37 -18.87
N LEU A 199 -12.51 -37.67 -18.87
CA LEU A 199 -11.59 -37.35 -19.97
C LEU A 199 -11.96 -38.09 -21.27
N ASN A 200 -12.34 -39.36 -21.19
CA ASN A 200 -12.84 -40.11 -22.35
C ASN A 200 -14.15 -39.52 -22.90
N SER A 201 -15.07 -39.08 -22.03
CA SER A 201 -16.29 -38.39 -22.47
C SER A 201 -15.98 -37.05 -23.17
N LEU A 202 -14.90 -36.38 -22.76
CA LEU A 202 -14.45 -35.11 -23.33
C LEU A 202 -13.84 -35.34 -24.72
N LYS A 203 -12.97 -36.35 -24.85
CA LYS A 203 -12.39 -36.82 -26.11
C LYS A 203 -13.45 -37.30 -27.11
N GLN A 204 -14.49 -38.00 -26.64
CA GLN A 204 -15.64 -38.39 -27.47
C GLN A 204 -16.44 -37.17 -27.95
N LYS A 205 -16.69 -36.17 -27.09
CA LYS A 205 -17.35 -34.91 -27.48
C LYS A 205 -16.52 -34.13 -28.50
N GLU A 206 -15.21 -34.02 -28.29
CA GLU A 206 -14.27 -33.39 -29.23
C GLU A 206 -14.31 -34.09 -30.60
N GLN A 207 -14.21 -35.42 -30.61
CA GLN A 207 -14.27 -36.19 -31.86
C GLN A 207 -15.63 -36.05 -32.57
N MET A 208 -16.74 -36.07 -31.83
CA MET A 208 -18.07 -35.82 -32.39
C MET A 208 -18.19 -34.40 -32.97
N ILE A 209 -17.68 -33.37 -32.28
CA ILE A 209 -17.62 -32.00 -32.79
C ILE A 209 -16.77 -31.91 -34.07
N MET A 210 -15.64 -32.63 -34.13
CA MET A 210 -14.79 -32.68 -35.32
C MET A 210 -15.44 -33.42 -36.49
N ASP A 211 -16.26 -34.43 -36.24
CA ASP A 211 -17.00 -35.16 -37.29
C ASP A 211 -18.24 -34.38 -37.77
N GLU A 212 -18.93 -33.66 -36.89
CA GLU A 212 -19.95 -32.67 -37.28
C GLU A 212 -19.33 -31.51 -38.07
N TYR A 213 -18.13 -31.01 -37.68
CA TYR A 213 -17.43 -29.98 -38.43
C TYR A 213 -17.07 -30.44 -39.86
N LYS A 214 -16.60 -31.69 -40.02
CA LYS A 214 -16.37 -32.30 -41.34
C LYS A 214 -17.67 -32.37 -42.15
N ARG A 215 -18.77 -32.85 -41.54
CA ARG A 215 -20.07 -32.94 -42.21
C ARG A 215 -20.55 -31.56 -42.69
N VAL A 216 -20.55 -30.56 -41.80
CA VAL A 216 -20.96 -29.18 -42.11
C VAL A 216 -20.05 -28.55 -43.18
N SER A 217 -18.75 -28.88 -43.21
CA SER A 217 -17.86 -28.43 -44.28
C SER A 217 -18.20 -29.05 -45.63
N VAL A 218 -18.48 -30.37 -45.68
CA VAL A 218 -18.89 -31.06 -46.92
C VAL A 218 -20.25 -30.54 -47.40
N GLU A 219 -21.22 -30.39 -46.49
CA GLU A 219 -22.53 -29.79 -46.82
C GLU A 219 -22.38 -28.37 -47.36
N LYS A 220 -21.55 -27.53 -46.74
CA LYS A 220 -21.24 -26.17 -47.21
C LYS A 220 -20.63 -26.16 -48.61
N ASP A 221 -19.69 -27.07 -48.90
CA ASP A 221 -19.07 -27.15 -50.23
C ASP A 221 -20.06 -27.68 -51.28
N ASP A 222 -20.97 -28.58 -50.92
CA ASP A 222 -22.06 -29.03 -51.80
C ASP A 222 -23.15 -27.97 -52.01
N PHE A 223 -23.46 -27.15 -51.00
CA PHE A 223 -24.29 -25.96 -51.18
C PHE A 223 -23.60 -24.94 -52.11
N LYS A 224 -22.28 -24.75 -51.99
CA LYS A 224 -21.51 -23.88 -52.89
C LYS A 224 -21.55 -24.38 -54.35
N LYS A 225 -21.37 -25.69 -54.58
CA LYS A 225 -21.53 -26.30 -55.92
C LYS A 225 -22.93 -26.11 -56.49
N LYS A 226 -23.99 -26.28 -55.68
CA LYS A 226 -25.38 -26.05 -56.08
C LYS A 226 -25.65 -24.58 -56.44
N LEU A 227 -25.06 -23.64 -55.70
CA LEU A 227 -25.13 -22.21 -55.96
C LEU A 227 -24.44 -21.87 -57.30
N GLU A 228 -23.20 -22.34 -57.50
CA GLU A 228 -22.45 -22.17 -58.76
C GLU A 228 -23.11 -22.84 -59.97
N ALA A 229 -23.90 -23.90 -59.77
CA ALA A 229 -24.70 -24.54 -60.82
C ALA A 229 -25.93 -23.68 -61.17
N ALA A 230 -26.69 -23.25 -60.16
CA ALA A 230 -27.84 -22.38 -60.35
C ALA A 230 -27.45 -21.02 -60.99
N GLU A 231 -26.30 -20.45 -60.62
CA GLU A 231 -25.77 -19.24 -61.26
C GLU A 231 -25.56 -19.46 -62.77
N LYS A 232 -24.92 -20.57 -63.17
CA LYS A 232 -24.71 -20.94 -64.58
C LYS A 232 -26.01 -21.18 -65.33
N GLU A 233 -27.01 -21.81 -64.70
CA GLU A 233 -28.35 -21.96 -65.29
C GLU A 233 -29.03 -20.61 -65.49
N THR A 234 -28.95 -19.68 -64.52
CA THR A 234 -29.48 -18.31 -64.74
C THR A 234 -28.70 -17.54 -65.80
N GLU A 235 -27.40 -17.78 -65.99
CA GLU A 235 -26.64 -17.20 -67.10
C GLU A 235 -27.04 -17.77 -68.46
N ALA A 236 -27.30 -19.08 -68.54
CA ALA A 236 -27.78 -19.71 -69.77
C ALA A 236 -29.16 -19.14 -70.15
N LEU A 237 -30.11 -19.12 -69.20
CA LEU A 237 -31.44 -18.56 -69.42
C LEU A 237 -31.41 -17.05 -69.75
N LYS A 238 -30.47 -16.27 -69.21
CA LYS A 238 -30.27 -14.86 -69.60
C LYS A 238 -29.83 -14.74 -71.06
N LYS A 239 -28.88 -15.58 -71.51
CA LYS A 239 -28.38 -15.60 -72.90
C LYS A 239 -29.48 -16.03 -73.88
N GLU A 240 -30.24 -17.07 -73.56
CA GLU A 240 -31.40 -17.51 -74.36
C GLU A 240 -32.48 -16.41 -74.47
N VAL A 241 -32.75 -15.67 -73.38
CA VAL A 241 -33.66 -14.52 -73.38
C VAL A 241 -33.09 -13.30 -74.13
N GLU A 242 -31.79 -13.18 -74.33
CA GLU A 242 -31.16 -12.17 -75.18
C GLU A 242 -31.19 -12.57 -76.66
N GLU A 243 -30.90 -13.84 -76.98
CA GLU A 243 -31.01 -14.38 -78.35
C GLU A 243 -32.45 -14.30 -78.88
N LEU A 244 -33.45 -14.67 -78.06
CA LEU A 244 -34.86 -14.54 -78.40
C LEU A 244 -35.34 -13.08 -78.58
N LYS A 245 -34.62 -12.08 -78.04
CA LYS A 245 -34.88 -10.65 -78.29
C LYS A 245 -34.24 -10.15 -79.59
N ILE A 246 -33.15 -10.78 -80.04
CA ILE A 246 -32.45 -10.44 -81.28
C ILE A 246 -33.14 -11.08 -82.50
N ALA A 247 -33.80 -12.23 -82.32
CA ALA A 247 -34.38 -13.04 -83.40
C ALA A 247 -35.71 -12.53 -84.02
N LYS A 248 -36.12 -11.26 -83.86
CA LYS A 248 -37.43 -10.76 -84.34
C LYS A 248 -37.37 -9.51 -85.23
N PRO A 249 -37.50 -9.66 -86.57
CA PRO A 249 -37.88 -8.60 -87.49
C PRO A 249 -39.38 -8.62 -87.87
N GLU A 250 -39.97 -7.44 -87.98
CA GLU A 250 -41.29 -7.14 -88.58
C GLU A 250 -41.07 -6.54 -90.01
N PRO A 251 -42.07 -6.10 -90.84
CA PRO A 251 -43.46 -5.77 -90.50
C PRO A 251 -44.59 -5.97 -91.57
N ALA A 252 -45.82 -5.62 -91.13
CA ALA A 252 -46.90 -4.95 -91.88
C ALA A 252 -47.70 -5.71 -92.98
N PRO A 253 -48.93 -5.25 -93.34
CA PRO A 253 -49.79 -4.19 -92.77
C PRO A 253 -51.19 -4.79 -92.35
N GLU A 254 -52.40 -4.19 -92.23
CA GLU A 254 -53.13 -2.87 -92.14
C GLU A 254 -54.49 -3.23 -91.45
N LYS A 255 -55.32 -2.40 -90.80
CA LYS A 255 -55.24 -1.07 -90.12
C LYS A 255 -56.55 -0.88 -89.31
N THR A 256 -56.49 -0.42 -88.05
CA THR A 256 -57.51 0.46 -87.42
C THR A 256 -56.94 1.14 -86.17
N GLU A 257 -57.40 2.36 -85.89
CA GLU A 257 -57.03 3.18 -84.74
C GLU A 257 -58.24 3.39 -83.83
N GLU A 258 -58.06 3.52 -82.51
CA GLU A 258 -58.87 4.43 -81.69
C GLU A 258 -58.16 4.80 -80.37
N ALA A 259 -58.66 5.82 -79.66
CA ALA A 259 -57.89 6.61 -78.70
C ALA A 259 -58.38 6.52 -77.23
N LYS A 260 -57.84 7.38 -76.35
CA LYS A 260 -57.91 7.27 -74.89
C LYS A 260 -58.95 8.20 -74.25
N GLU A 261 -59.72 7.67 -73.30
CA GLU A 261 -60.22 8.35 -72.09
C GLU A 261 -59.99 7.35 -70.90
N HIS A 262 -59.72 7.65 -69.62
CA HIS A 262 -60.06 8.75 -68.68
C HIS A 262 -61.58 8.78 -68.35
N VAL A 263 -62.08 9.03 -67.13
CA VAL A 263 -61.54 9.34 -65.79
C VAL A 263 -62.46 8.68 -64.73
N ASP A 264 -62.00 8.47 -63.48
CA ASP A 264 -62.74 8.58 -62.20
C ASP A 264 -64.13 7.90 -61.96
N ALA A 265 -64.64 7.70 -60.74
CA ALA A 265 -64.06 7.49 -59.40
C ALA A 265 -65.19 7.08 -58.42
N ALA A 266 -64.82 6.76 -57.16
CA ALA A 266 -65.66 6.92 -55.95
C ALA A 266 -66.84 5.91 -55.77
N THR A 267 -67.33 5.57 -54.55
CA THR A 267 -66.87 5.76 -53.15
C THR A 267 -67.73 4.89 -52.20
N ASN A 268 -67.27 4.72 -50.94
CA ASN A 268 -68.10 4.53 -49.73
C ASN A 268 -68.84 3.16 -49.55
N THR A 269 -69.10 2.63 -48.34
CA THR A 269 -68.74 3.05 -46.95
C THR A 269 -68.88 1.88 -45.95
N LYS A 270 -68.12 1.93 -44.84
CA LYS A 270 -68.47 1.60 -43.42
C LYS A 270 -69.14 0.26 -43.02
N GLU A 271 -68.63 -0.32 -41.91
CA GLU A 271 -69.38 -0.79 -40.70
C GLU A 271 -70.43 -1.92 -40.84
N ASP A 272 -70.65 -2.82 -39.87
CA ASP A 272 -69.96 -3.12 -38.61
C ASP A 272 -70.16 -4.60 -38.18
N ALA A 273 -69.65 -4.92 -36.99
CA ALA A 273 -69.79 -6.11 -36.16
C ALA A 273 -71.02 -7.04 -36.28
N SER A 274 -70.77 -8.30 -35.84
CA SER A 274 -71.71 -9.27 -35.25
C SER A 274 -72.59 -10.11 -36.19
N ALA A 275 -73.11 -11.30 -35.84
CA ALA A 275 -72.68 -12.36 -34.91
C ALA A 275 -73.66 -13.57 -35.06
N VAL A 276 -73.55 -14.58 -34.17
CA VAL A 276 -74.63 -15.52 -33.76
C VAL A 276 -74.99 -16.73 -34.68
N LYS A 277 -74.57 -17.93 -34.21
CA LYS A 277 -75.23 -19.27 -34.28
C LYS A 277 -75.34 -20.07 -35.60
N SER A 278 -74.75 -21.27 -35.53
CA SER A 278 -75.30 -22.56 -36.01
C SER A 278 -76.43 -23.04 -35.04
N PRO A 279 -77.37 -23.98 -35.35
CA PRO A 279 -77.40 -24.96 -36.46
C PRO A 279 -78.79 -25.20 -37.15
N LEU A 280 -78.87 -26.29 -37.93
CA LEU A 280 -80.00 -27.26 -38.10
C LEU A 280 -80.77 -27.36 -39.45
N GLN A 281 -80.70 -28.57 -40.02
CA GLN A 281 -81.63 -29.39 -40.84
C GLN A 281 -82.78 -28.83 -41.74
N GLN A 282 -82.97 -29.57 -42.85
CA GLN A 282 -84.23 -29.97 -43.53
C GLN A 282 -84.90 -29.08 -44.62
N ALA A 283 -84.66 -29.49 -45.87
CA ALA A 283 -85.63 -29.92 -46.90
C ALA A 283 -86.89 -29.07 -47.25
N LEU A 284 -87.01 -28.69 -48.54
CA LEU A 284 -88.04 -29.25 -49.45
C LEU A 284 -87.83 -28.93 -50.96
N GLY A 285 -88.08 -29.92 -51.83
CA GLY A 285 -89.01 -29.79 -52.98
C GLY A 285 -88.56 -29.22 -54.35
N ILE A 286 -89.19 -29.81 -55.40
CA ILE A 286 -89.61 -29.16 -56.68
C ILE A 286 -88.45 -28.79 -57.64
N PHE A 287 -88.28 -29.33 -58.86
CA PHE A 287 -89.24 -29.67 -59.94
C PHE A 287 -88.76 -30.86 -60.83
N SER A 288 -89.57 -31.34 -61.77
CA SER A 288 -89.24 -32.40 -62.76
C SER A 288 -90.02 -32.16 -64.08
N PRO A 289 -89.63 -32.73 -65.24
CA PRO A 289 -90.34 -33.95 -65.70
C PRO A 289 -89.54 -34.96 -66.56
N LYS A 290 -89.43 -36.20 -66.04
CA LYS A 290 -90.01 -37.45 -66.61
C LYS A 290 -90.06 -37.68 -68.15
N GLN A 291 -89.52 -38.82 -68.65
CA GLN A 291 -90.33 -39.84 -69.36
C GLN A 291 -89.63 -41.18 -69.74
N LYS A 292 -90.25 -42.29 -69.32
CA LYS A 292 -90.26 -43.66 -69.92
C LYS A 292 -91.20 -44.54 -69.05
N ALA A 293 -91.91 -45.58 -69.51
CA ALA A 293 -92.65 -45.85 -70.75
C ALA A 293 -93.73 -46.93 -70.45
N GLN A 294 -94.66 -47.22 -71.40
CA GLN A 294 -95.82 -48.14 -71.27
C GLN A 294 -96.87 -47.62 -70.25
N ASP A 295 -98.19 -47.83 -70.39
CA ASP A 295 -98.93 -48.93 -71.04
C ASP A 295 -100.13 -48.44 -71.91
N ALA A 296 -101.03 -49.33 -72.36
CA ALA A 296 -102.04 -49.08 -73.41
C ALA A 296 -103.52 -49.00 -72.97
N GLU A 297 -104.36 -48.30 -73.76
CA GLU A 297 -105.79 -48.62 -73.96
C GLU A 297 -106.35 -48.05 -75.29
N LYS A 298 -107.58 -48.44 -75.69
CA LYS A 298 -108.27 -48.12 -76.98
C LYS A 298 -109.32 -46.97 -76.78
N PRO A 299 -110.38 -46.69 -77.60
CA PRO A 299 -110.87 -47.27 -78.88
C PRO A 299 -111.54 -46.29 -79.91
N VAL A 300 -112.22 -46.84 -80.95
CA VAL A 300 -113.28 -46.24 -81.82
C VAL A 300 -112.77 -45.34 -82.98
N ASP A 301 -113.25 -45.38 -84.26
CA ASP A 301 -114.39 -46.10 -84.90
C ASP A 301 -114.13 -46.55 -86.38
N LYS A 302 -114.94 -47.52 -86.87
CA LYS A 302 -115.53 -47.77 -88.23
C LYS A 302 -114.76 -47.49 -89.56
N THR A 303 -115.10 -48.10 -90.72
CA THR A 303 -116.30 -48.86 -91.18
C THR A 303 -115.98 -49.90 -92.29
N GLU A 304 -116.86 -50.91 -92.48
CA GLU A 304 -117.26 -51.61 -93.77
C GLU A 304 -116.18 -52.29 -94.68
N GLU A 305 -116.32 -53.46 -95.34
CA GLU A 305 -117.33 -54.56 -95.50
C GLU A 305 -116.55 -55.93 -95.47
N LYS A 306 -117.00 -57.15 -95.07
CA LYS A 306 -118.17 -58.02 -95.36
C LYS A 306 -118.23 -58.64 -96.79
N PRO A 307 -118.73 -59.88 -97.00
CA PRO A 307 -118.75 -61.09 -96.14
C PRO A 307 -118.57 -62.47 -96.89
N GLU A 308 -118.66 -63.59 -96.15
CA GLU A 308 -119.25 -64.93 -96.50
C GLU A 308 -118.94 -65.59 -97.88
N SER A 309 -118.24 -66.74 -98.00
CA SER A 309 -118.51 -68.13 -97.58
C SER A 309 -119.41 -68.97 -98.51
N GLY A 310 -118.94 -70.14 -98.99
CA GLY A 310 -119.81 -71.17 -99.59
C GLY A 310 -119.16 -72.14 -100.59
N ASP A 311 -119.14 -73.42 -100.22
CA ASP A 311 -119.28 -74.65 -101.04
C ASP A 311 -118.37 -75.04 -102.24
N PHE A 312 -117.94 -76.31 -102.17
CA PHE A 312 -118.01 -77.35 -103.20
C PHE A 312 -117.09 -77.39 -104.45
N PHE A 313 -116.16 -78.35 -104.43
CA PHE A 313 -115.54 -79.10 -105.56
C PHE A 313 -115.54 -78.48 -106.98
N SER A 314 -114.39 -77.91 -107.38
CA SER A 314 -113.79 -78.16 -108.71
C SER A 314 -112.30 -77.80 -108.72
N TYR A 315 -111.45 -78.72 -109.18
CA TYR A 315 -110.07 -78.41 -109.58
C TYR A 315 -110.09 -77.80 -110.99
N ASP A 316 -109.13 -76.91 -111.23
CA ASP A 316 -108.38 -76.69 -112.50
C ASP A 316 -108.29 -75.23 -112.98
N GLU A 317 -107.68 -74.31 -112.21
CA GLU A 317 -107.14 -73.04 -112.74
C GLU A 317 -106.07 -72.31 -111.87
N GLU A 318 -105.63 -72.85 -110.72
CA GLU A 318 -104.88 -72.07 -109.71
C GLU A 318 -103.37 -71.80 -109.98
N ALA A 319 -102.76 -72.48 -110.95
CA ALA A 319 -101.29 -72.49 -111.13
C ALA A 319 -100.61 -71.09 -111.24
N PRO A 320 -101.06 -70.13 -112.06
CA PRO A 320 -100.33 -68.88 -112.29
C PRO A 320 -100.45 -67.86 -111.14
N LYS A 321 -101.27 -68.12 -110.12
CA LYS A 321 -101.54 -67.15 -109.05
C LYS A 321 -100.50 -67.22 -107.92
N TYR A 322 -100.06 -68.43 -107.57
CA TYR A 322 -99.04 -68.64 -106.54
C TYR A 322 -97.66 -68.11 -106.93
N GLU A 323 -97.32 -68.11 -108.22
CA GLU A 323 -96.01 -67.64 -108.72
C GLU A 323 -95.84 -66.12 -108.53
N ALA A 324 -96.92 -65.35 -108.65
CA ALA A 324 -96.93 -63.91 -108.37
C ALA A 324 -96.83 -63.59 -106.86
N ASP A 325 -97.55 -64.33 -106.02
CA ASP A 325 -97.51 -64.14 -104.55
C ASP A 325 -96.13 -64.49 -103.96
N VAL A 326 -95.42 -65.47 -104.53
CA VAL A 326 -94.02 -65.78 -104.15
C VAL A 326 -93.10 -64.63 -104.51
N ALA A 327 -93.13 -64.13 -105.75
CA ALA A 327 -92.28 -63.02 -106.18
C ALA A 327 -92.50 -61.74 -105.34
N ALA A 328 -93.75 -61.42 -105.01
CA ALA A 328 -94.08 -60.29 -104.14
C ALA A 328 -93.52 -60.45 -102.71
N LYS A 329 -93.46 -61.69 -102.20
CA LYS A 329 -92.86 -62.00 -100.88
C LYS A 329 -91.33 -61.99 -100.93
N GLU A 330 -90.71 -62.37 -102.04
CA GLU A 330 -89.25 -62.25 -102.20
C GLU A 330 -88.80 -60.78 -102.23
N GLU A 331 -89.52 -59.89 -102.93
CA GLU A 331 -89.28 -58.44 -102.87
C GLU A 331 -89.42 -57.84 -101.46
N GLU A 332 -90.43 -58.27 -100.69
CA GLU A 332 -90.62 -57.83 -99.31
C GLU A 332 -89.48 -58.31 -98.40
N ILE A 333 -89.01 -59.54 -98.61
CA ILE A 333 -87.85 -60.12 -97.92
C ILE A 333 -86.54 -59.39 -98.28
N GLU A 334 -86.35 -58.93 -99.52
CA GLU A 334 -85.18 -58.11 -99.87
C GLU A 334 -85.22 -56.73 -99.20
N LYS A 335 -86.38 -56.05 -99.22
CA LYS A 335 -86.56 -54.74 -98.55
C LYS A 335 -86.27 -54.83 -97.04
N LEU A 336 -86.83 -55.84 -96.37
CA LEU A 336 -86.57 -56.10 -94.95
C LEU A 336 -85.11 -56.49 -94.67
N LYS A 337 -84.39 -57.15 -95.59
CA LYS A 337 -82.94 -57.39 -95.46
C LYS A 337 -82.15 -56.09 -95.57
N SER A 338 -82.47 -55.20 -96.50
CA SER A 338 -81.80 -53.89 -96.60
C SER A 338 -82.02 -53.03 -95.35
N GLU A 339 -83.25 -52.94 -94.84
CA GLU A 339 -83.55 -52.23 -93.60
C GLU A 339 -82.79 -52.82 -92.39
N VAL A 340 -82.65 -54.14 -92.32
CA VAL A 340 -81.90 -54.82 -91.25
C VAL A 340 -80.39 -54.56 -91.33
N GLU A 341 -79.78 -54.46 -92.53
CA GLU A 341 -78.37 -54.07 -92.65
C GLU A 341 -78.14 -52.58 -92.42
N GLU A 342 -79.07 -51.71 -92.85
CA GLU A 342 -79.03 -50.27 -92.58
C GLU A 342 -79.12 -49.99 -91.07
N LEU A 343 -80.10 -50.59 -90.38
CA LEU A 343 -80.23 -50.48 -88.91
C LEU A 343 -79.04 -51.09 -88.15
N LYS A 344 -78.38 -52.12 -88.68
CA LYS A 344 -77.10 -52.62 -88.10
C LYS A 344 -75.97 -51.61 -88.27
N SER A 345 -75.89 -50.95 -89.43
CA SER A 345 -74.90 -49.91 -89.72
C SER A 345 -75.07 -48.70 -88.80
N GLU A 346 -76.31 -48.20 -88.67
CA GLU A 346 -76.65 -47.14 -87.71
C GLU A 346 -76.35 -47.55 -86.27
N LEU A 347 -76.72 -48.77 -85.86
CA LEU A 347 -76.48 -49.26 -84.50
C LEU A 347 -74.98 -49.49 -84.21
N ALA A 348 -74.15 -49.73 -85.23
CA ALA A 348 -72.70 -49.75 -85.12
C ALA A 348 -72.14 -48.32 -84.95
N SER A 349 -72.53 -47.37 -85.80
CA SER A 349 -72.05 -45.97 -85.72
C SER A 349 -72.52 -45.26 -84.44
N ALA A 350 -73.72 -45.58 -83.93
CA ALA A 350 -74.22 -45.12 -82.64
C ALA A 350 -73.44 -45.69 -81.44
N LYS A 351 -72.90 -46.91 -81.55
CA LYS A 351 -72.00 -47.47 -80.53
C LYS A 351 -70.60 -46.87 -80.59
N GLU A 352 -70.07 -46.64 -81.78
CA GLU A 352 -68.74 -46.06 -81.98
C GLU A 352 -68.70 -44.58 -81.52
N SER A 353 -69.69 -43.78 -81.93
CA SER A 353 -69.86 -42.41 -81.43
C SER A 353 -70.17 -42.35 -79.93
N GLY A 354 -70.94 -43.30 -79.40
CA GLY A 354 -71.16 -43.46 -77.95
C GLY A 354 -69.86 -43.76 -77.19
N ALA A 355 -69.02 -44.65 -77.71
CA ALA A 355 -67.72 -44.99 -77.12
C ALA A 355 -66.76 -43.79 -77.13
N GLY A 356 -66.62 -43.11 -78.27
CA GLY A 356 -65.81 -41.89 -78.38
C GLY A 356 -66.28 -40.77 -77.46
N LEU A 357 -67.60 -40.61 -77.28
CA LEU A 357 -68.15 -39.67 -76.30
C LEU A 357 -67.76 -40.06 -74.87
N THR A 358 -67.88 -41.34 -74.49
CA THR A 358 -67.46 -41.79 -73.15
C THR A 358 -65.96 -41.62 -72.90
N GLU A 359 -65.11 -41.90 -73.89
CA GLU A 359 -63.66 -41.68 -73.77
C GLU A 359 -63.32 -40.18 -73.62
N SER A 360 -63.98 -39.32 -74.39
CA SER A 360 -63.81 -37.86 -74.27
C SER A 360 -64.26 -37.31 -72.91
N LEU A 361 -65.36 -37.84 -72.34
CA LEU A 361 -65.84 -37.48 -71.01
C LEU A 361 -64.92 -38.01 -69.91
N GLU A 362 -64.41 -39.23 -70.03
CA GLU A 362 -63.40 -39.76 -69.11
C GLU A 362 -62.12 -38.92 -69.13
N LYS A 363 -61.65 -38.53 -70.33
CA LYS A 363 -60.44 -37.71 -70.49
C LYS A 363 -60.62 -36.32 -69.89
N ALA A 364 -61.73 -35.64 -70.19
CA ALA A 364 -62.07 -34.36 -69.59
C ALA A 364 -62.23 -34.44 -68.05
N THR A 365 -62.78 -35.54 -67.53
CA THR A 365 -62.91 -35.77 -66.09
C THR A 365 -61.54 -35.96 -65.41
N LYS A 366 -60.61 -36.66 -66.07
CA LYS A 366 -59.21 -36.82 -65.60
C LYS A 366 -58.47 -35.49 -65.61
N GLU A 367 -58.52 -34.74 -66.72
CA GLU A 367 -57.90 -33.42 -66.86
C GLU A 367 -58.45 -32.40 -65.84
N VAL A 368 -59.77 -32.41 -65.55
CA VAL A 368 -60.37 -31.57 -64.50
C VAL A 368 -59.93 -31.99 -63.09
N GLY A 369 -59.68 -33.29 -62.86
CA GLY A 369 -59.08 -33.79 -61.62
C GLY A 369 -57.64 -33.29 -61.45
N GLU A 370 -56.80 -33.48 -62.46
CA GLU A 370 -55.40 -33.05 -62.46
C GLU A 370 -55.26 -31.54 -62.26
N LEU A 371 -56.06 -30.73 -62.95
CA LEU A 371 -56.08 -29.27 -62.76
C LEU A 371 -56.51 -28.85 -61.34
N ARG A 372 -57.43 -29.60 -60.72
CA ARG A 372 -57.88 -29.36 -59.34
C ARG A 372 -56.78 -29.69 -58.33
N ASP A 373 -56.06 -30.80 -58.53
CA ASP A 373 -54.96 -31.20 -57.66
C ASP A 373 -53.75 -30.27 -57.81
N VAL A 374 -53.44 -29.81 -59.03
CA VAL A 374 -52.43 -28.76 -59.28
C VAL A 374 -52.81 -27.45 -58.57
N ALA A 375 -54.08 -27.04 -58.58
CA ALA A 375 -54.55 -25.86 -57.83
C ALA A 375 -54.45 -26.04 -56.31
N ALA A 376 -54.71 -27.24 -55.78
CA ALA A 376 -54.53 -27.56 -54.37
C ALA A 376 -53.05 -27.54 -53.95
N VAL A 377 -52.14 -28.07 -54.79
CA VAL A 377 -50.69 -27.99 -54.57
C VAL A 377 -50.21 -26.54 -54.62
N LYS A 378 -50.68 -25.73 -55.59
CA LYS A 378 -50.29 -24.31 -55.70
C LYS A 378 -50.68 -23.51 -54.47
N THR A 379 -51.93 -23.64 -53.99
CA THR A 379 -52.39 -22.94 -52.78
C THR A 379 -51.69 -23.44 -51.50
N SER A 380 -51.29 -24.71 -51.44
CA SER A 380 -50.42 -25.22 -50.37
C SER A 380 -49.00 -24.62 -50.42
N LEU A 381 -48.43 -24.42 -51.60
CA LEU A 381 -47.12 -23.77 -51.76
C LEU A 381 -47.18 -22.27 -51.44
N GLU A 382 -48.24 -21.57 -51.85
CA GLU A 382 -48.45 -20.15 -51.54
C GLU A 382 -48.57 -19.92 -50.03
N THR A 383 -49.39 -20.72 -49.32
CA THR A 383 -49.50 -20.65 -47.86
C THR A 383 -48.21 -21.03 -47.12
N GLN A 384 -47.43 -21.99 -47.64
CA GLN A 384 -46.09 -22.30 -47.10
C GLN A 384 -45.09 -21.16 -47.33
N LEU A 385 -45.15 -20.46 -48.46
CA LEU A 385 -44.32 -19.29 -48.74
C LEU A 385 -44.69 -18.11 -47.84
N GLU A 386 -45.97 -17.87 -47.55
CA GLU A 386 -46.40 -16.86 -46.59
C GLU A 386 -45.95 -17.19 -45.15
N ALA A 387 -46.06 -18.46 -44.73
CA ALA A 387 -45.54 -18.93 -43.45
C ALA A 387 -44.02 -18.75 -43.35
N ARG A 388 -43.26 -19.12 -44.40
CA ARG A 388 -41.81 -18.89 -44.46
C ARG A 388 -41.44 -17.41 -44.46
N ASN A 389 -42.18 -16.56 -45.18
CA ASN A 389 -41.93 -15.11 -45.21
C ASN A 389 -42.23 -14.43 -43.85
N THR A 390 -43.24 -14.88 -43.12
CA THR A 390 -43.52 -14.38 -41.76
C THR A 390 -42.50 -14.89 -40.74
N GLU A 391 -42.07 -16.16 -40.85
CA GLU A 391 -40.96 -16.72 -40.08
C GLU A 391 -39.66 -15.93 -40.31
N ILE A 392 -39.27 -15.70 -41.57
CA ILE A 392 -38.09 -14.89 -41.95
C ILE A 392 -38.18 -13.49 -41.35
N LYS A 393 -39.31 -12.78 -41.51
CA LYS A 393 -39.49 -11.43 -40.90
C LYS A 393 -39.33 -11.45 -39.39
N SER A 394 -39.84 -12.48 -38.70
CA SER A 394 -39.69 -12.63 -37.25
C SER A 394 -38.23 -12.88 -36.83
N LEU A 395 -37.50 -13.70 -37.59
CA LEU A 395 -36.09 -14.02 -37.36
C LEU A 395 -35.19 -12.81 -37.65
N THR A 396 -35.45 -12.06 -38.72
CA THR A 396 -34.74 -10.81 -39.04
C THR A 396 -34.94 -9.77 -37.94
N SER A 397 -36.18 -9.56 -37.49
CA SER A 397 -36.48 -8.66 -36.36
C SER A 397 -35.77 -9.07 -35.07
N ARG A 398 -35.75 -10.38 -34.76
CA ARG A 398 -35.04 -10.94 -33.60
C ARG A 398 -33.52 -10.82 -33.71
N LEU A 399 -32.97 -10.93 -34.92
CA LEU A 399 -31.54 -10.75 -35.22
C LEU A 399 -31.12 -9.28 -35.12
N GLU A 400 -31.94 -8.35 -35.62
CA GLU A 400 -31.72 -6.92 -35.38
C GLU A 400 -31.77 -6.57 -33.89
N ALA A 401 -32.72 -7.14 -33.14
CA ALA A 401 -32.83 -6.93 -31.70
C ALA A 401 -31.61 -7.45 -30.94
N SER A 402 -31.11 -8.66 -31.26
CA SER A 402 -29.90 -9.20 -30.64
C SER A 402 -28.64 -8.43 -31.05
N GLN A 403 -28.53 -7.95 -32.30
CA GLN A 403 -27.44 -7.06 -32.72
C GLN A 403 -27.45 -5.71 -32.00
N LYS A 404 -28.64 -5.14 -31.74
CA LYS A 404 -28.79 -3.90 -30.95
C LYS A 404 -28.36 -4.14 -29.49
N GLN A 405 -28.79 -5.25 -28.88
CA GLN A 405 -28.38 -5.66 -27.53
C GLN A 405 -26.87 -5.93 -27.42
N LEU A 406 -26.26 -6.61 -28.40
CA LEU A 406 -24.80 -6.84 -28.43
C LEU A 406 -24.04 -5.52 -28.45
N LYS A 407 -24.39 -4.58 -29.33
CA LYS A 407 -23.76 -3.25 -29.40
C LYS A 407 -23.92 -2.45 -28.10
N GLU A 408 -25.05 -2.60 -27.42
CA GLU A 408 -25.29 -1.96 -26.12
C GLU A 408 -24.41 -2.57 -25.00
N VAL A 409 -24.23 -3.90 -25.02
CA VAL A 409 -23.32 -4.61 -24.09
C VAL A 409 -21.86 -4.29 -24.39
N GLU A 410 -21.45 -4.25 -25.66
CA GLU A 410 -20.10 -3.81 -26.09
C GLU A 410 -19.80 -2.38 -25.62
N ALA A 411 -20.76 -1.45 -25.75
CA ALA A 411 -20.60 -0.08 -25.27
C ALA A 411 -20.49 0.00 -23.74
N LYS A 412 -21.27 -0.79 -23.00
CA LYS A 412 -21.21 -0.89 -21.53
C LYS A 412 -19.87 -1.47 -21.06
N LEU A 413 -19.45 -2.61 -21.60
CA LEU A 413 -18.16 -3.25 -21.31
C LEU A 413 -16.98 -2.32 -21.63
N LYS A 414 -17.06 -1.51 -22.69
CA LYS A 414 -16.02 -0.52 -22.99
C LYS A 414 -15.96 0.60 -21.94
N GLY A 415 -17.11 1.13 -21.50
CA GLY A 415 -17.17 2.11 -20.42
C GLY A 415 -16.69 1.56 -19.07
N GLU A 416 -16.98 0.29 -18.79
CA GLU A 416 -16.47 -0.43 -17.62
C GLU A 416 -14.95 -0.67 -17.72
N LEU A 417 -14.41 -0.97 -18.90
CA LEU A 417 -12.97 -1.10 -19.14
C LEU A 417 -12.23 0.25 -18.98
N ASP A 418 -12.77 1.34 -19.53
CA ASP A 418 -12.19 2.68 -19.44
C ASP A 418 -12.21 3.20 -17.98
N THR A 419 -13.28 2.92 -17.24
CA THR A 419 -13.34 3.27 -15.80
C THR A 419 -12.47 2.35 -14.93
N ALA A 420 -12.42 1.04 -15.19
CA ALA A 420 -11.54 0.11 -14.49
C ALA A 420 -10.07 0.43 -14.72
N THR A 421 -9.65 0.76 -15.94
CA THR A 421 -8.25 1.15 -16.24
C THR A 421 -7.89 2.52 -15.65
N LYS A 422 -8.83 3.47 -15.56
CA LYS A 422 -8.63 4.70 -14.79
C LYS A 422 -8.43 4.39 -13.30
N ASN A 423 -9.32 3.60 -12.71
CA ASN A 423 -9.24 3.21 -11.29
C ASN A 423 -7.96 2.43 -10.98
N ALA A 424 -7.49 1.57 -11.88
CA ALA A 424 -6.22 0.86 -11.76
C ALA A 424 -5.01 1.82 -11.78
N LYS A 425 -4.99 2.81 -12.67
CA LYS A 425 -3.94 3.85 -12.70
C LYS A 425 -3.94 4.71 -11.42
N GLU A 426 -5.11 5.04 -10.90
CA GLU A 426 -5.23 5.73 -9.61
C GLU A 426 -4.81 4.86 -8.41
N ALA A 427 -5.09 3.57 -8.43
CA ALA A 427 -4.62 2.63 -7.41
C ALA A 427 -3.10 2.45 -7.47
N GLN A 428 -2.52 2.36 -8.67
CA GLN A 428 -1.09 2.25 -8.89
C GLN A 428 -0.35 3.52 -8.42
N SER A 429 -0.85 4.72 -8.70
CA SER A 429 -0.25 5.96 -8.20
C SER A 429 -0.33 6.04 -6.67
N LYS A 430 -1.47 5.67 -6.06
CA LYS A 430 -1.62 5.58 -4.59
C LYS A 430 -0.66 4.55 -3.98
N LEU A 431 -0.42 3.41 -4.63
CA LEU A 431 0.55 2.40 -4.20
C LEU A 431 2.00 2.93 -4.26
N THR A 432 2.42 3.52 -5.38
CA THR A 432 3.78 4.11 -5.47
C THR A 432 4.01 5.23 -4.44
N ALA A 433 3.00 6.06 -4.17
CA ALA A 433 3.05 7.08 -3.13
C ALA A 433 3.03 6.50 -1.70
N SER A 434 2.49 5.28 -1.51
CA SER A 434 2.55 4.56 -0.23
C SER A 434 3.91 3.93 0.01
N ASN A 435 4.50 3.31 -1.02
CA ASN A 435 5.85 2.73 -0.93
C ASN A 435 6.89 3.83 -0.66
N ALA A 436 6.85 4.94 -1.41
CA ALA A 436 7.71 6.12 -1.19
C ALA A 436 7.47 6.85 0.16
N ARG A 437 6.48 6.43 0.97
CA ARG A 437 6.33 6.80 2.38
C ARG A 437 6.92 5.74 3.31
N ALA A 438 6.71 4.46 3.02
CA ALA A 438 7.34 3.35 3.75
C ALA A 438 8.87 3.47 3.71
N ASP A 439 9.47 3.69 2.53
CA ASP A 439 10.91 3.88 2.35
C ASP A 439 11.46 5.04 3.21
N LYS A 440 10.67 6.10 3.37
CA LYS A 440 11.04 7.28 4.17
C LYS A 440 10.93 7.03 5.66
N GLU A 441 9.89 6.35 6.13
CA GLU A 441 9.77 6.01 7.55
C GLU A 441 10.77 4.90 7.92
N GLU A 442 11.13 3.98 7.02
CA GLU A 442 12.24 3.03 7.25
C GLU A 442 13.60 3.74 7.38
N ALA A 443 13.86 4.75 6.55
CA ALA A 443 15.04 5.60 6.70
C ALA A 443 15.07 6.34 8.05
N ARG A 444 13.92 6.83 8.52
CA ARG A 444 13.78 7.50 9.83
C ARG A 444 13.91 6.54 11.01
N VAL A 445 13.45 5.29 10.88
CA VAL A 445 13.71 4.22 11.87
C VAL A 445 15.21 3.99 11.99
N LYS A 446 15.94 3.85 10.88
CA LYS A 446 17.40 3.67 10.89
C LYS A 446 18.14 4.88 11.50
N GLU A 447 17.67 6.10 11.26
CA GLU A 447 18.19 7.32 11.89
C GLU A 447 17.96 7.32 13.41
N VAL A 448 16.76 6.93 13.86
CA VAL A 448 16.41 6.80 15.28
C VAL A 448 17.19 5.67 15.97
N GLU A 449 17.44 4.55 15.29
CA GLU A 449 18.29 3.45 15.79
C GLU A 449 19.76 3.89 15.94
N ALA A 450 20.29 4.64 14.97
CA ALA A 450 21.63 5.22 15.07
C ALA A 450 21.73 6.22 16.25
N ALA A 451 20.72 7.09 16.41
CA ALA A 451 20.63 8.02 17.54
C ALA A 451 20.51 7.28 18.89
N LYS A 452 19.74 6.19 18.95
CA LYS A 452 19.63 5.31 20.13
C LYS A 452 20.98 4.68 20.48
N ALA A 453 21.72 4.16 19.50
CA ALA A 453 23.05 3.60 19.69
C ALA A 453 24.08 4.66 20.16
N GLU A 454 23.95 5.92 19.73
CA GLU A 454 24.74 7.02 20.30
C GLU A 454 24.37 7.34 21.76
N VAL A 455 23.07 7.37 22.08
CA VAL A 455 22.59 7.61 23.46
C VAL A 455 23.04 6.49 24.38
N GLU A 456 22.99 5.23 23.94
CA GLU A 456 23.50 4.07 24.70
C GLU A 456 25.02 4.16 24.94
N LYS A 457 25.81 4.58 23.93
CA LYS A 457 27.24 4.87 24.12
C LYS A 457 27.48 5.99 25.14
N LYS A 458 26.71 7.08 25.06
CA LYS A 458 26.79 8.21 26.01
C LYS A 458 26.42 7.77 27.43
N ILE A 459 25.37 6.96 27.61
CA ILE A 459 24.97 6.35 28.89
C ILE A 459 26.08 5.43 29.43
N ALA A 460 26.68 4.58 28.60
CA ALA A 460 27.79 3.71 29.00
C ALA A 460 29.02 4.52 29.46
N THR A 461 29.37 5.60 28.74
CA THR A 461 30.45 6.52 29.15
C THR A 461 30.15 7.21 30.48
N LEU A 462 28.93 7.74 30.66
CA LEU A 462 28.49 8.37 31.91
C LEU A 462 28.48 7.38 33.08
N ASN A 463 28.04 6.14 32.87
CA ASN A 463 28.10 5.09 33.89
C ASN A 463 29.55 4.74 34.27
N GLY A 464 30.47 4.68 33.31
CA GLY A 464 31.90 4.52 33.57
C GLY A 464 32.49 5.67 34.40
N GLN A 465 32.11 6.92 34.10
CA GLN A 465 32.48 8.09 34.90
C GLN A 465 31.90 8.03 36.32
N ILE A 466 30.63 7.63 36.47
CA ILE A 466 29.98 7.42 37.77
C ILE A 466 30.68 6.33 38.59
N GLU A 467 31.14 5.24 37.96
CA GLU A 467 31.97 4.23 38.63
C GLU A 467 33.33 4.77 39.08
N THR A 468 34.00 5.57 38.24
CA THR A 468 35.29 6.19 38.59
C THR A 468 35.11 7.14 39.78
N ILE A 469 34.12 8.02 39.74
CA ILE A 469 33.79 8.94 40.84
C ILE A 469 33.40 8.18 42.12
N LYS A 470 32.72 7.02 42.01
CA LYS A 470 32.45 6.15 43.17
C LYS A 470 33.73 5.52 43.75
N LYS A 471 34.68 5.10 42.92
CA LYS A 471 35.99 4.57 43.35
C LYS A 471 36.81 5.66 44.05
N GLU A 472 36.90 6.84 43.43
CA GLU A 472 37.53 8.03 44.02
C GLU A 472 36.90 8.45 45.36
N LYS A 473 35.56 8.42 45.46
CA LYS A 473 34.84 8.69 46.72
C LYS A 473 35.24 7.70 47.82
N VAL A 474 35.26 6.40 47.52
CA VAL A 474 35.65 5.35 48.49
C VAL A 474 37.14 5.45 48.87
N GLU A 475 38.01 5.85 47.94
CA GLU A 475 39.41 6.14 48.28
C GLU A 475 39.57 7.39 49.14
N ASN A 476 38.80 8.43 48.89
CA ASN A 476 38.85 9.66 49.68
C ASN A 476 38.22 9.48 51.06
N GLU A 477 37.18 8.65 51.20
CA GLU A 477 36.66 8.19 52.49
C GLU A 477 37.73 7.42 53.28
N LYS A 478 38.46 6.49 52.65
CA LYS A 478 39.60 5.81 53.31
C LYS A 478 40.71 6.77 53.72
N LYS A 479 41.05 7.77 52.90
CA LYS A 479 42.04 8.82 53.23
C LYS A 479 41.56 9.67 54.41
N ILE A 480 40.26 9.96 54.51
CA ILE A 480 39.64 10.65 55.65
C ILE A 480 39.73 9.76 56.90
N ASP A 481 39.31 8.50 56.85
CA ASP A 481 39.41 7.56 57.98
C ASP A 481 40.85 7.40 58.49
N GLU A 482 41.82 7.38 57.58
CA GLU A 482 43.25 7.38 57.93
C GLU A 482 43.71 8.68 58.60
N LEU A 483 43.18 9.83 58.23
CA LEU A 483 43.48 11.12 58.85
C LEU A 483 42.80 11.23 60.22
N THR A 484 41.54 10.80 60.34
CA THR A 484 40.81 10.71 61.62
C THR A 484 41.55 9.80 62.61
N LYS A 485 42.03 8.62 62.16
CA LYS A 485 42.88 7.73 63.00
C LYS A 485 44.28 8.25 63.31
N LYS A 486 44.76 9.27 62.59
CA LYS A 486 45.99 10.01 62.94
C LYS A 486 45.68 11.09 64.00
N LEU A 487 44.48 11.67 63.96
CA LEU A 487 43.97 12.64 64.93
C LEU A 487 43.62 11.98 66.29
N GLU A 488 42.92 10.84 66.29
CA GLU A 488 42.57 10.06 67.49
C GLU A 488 43.79 9.56 68.28
N LYS A 489 44.99 9.57 67.70
CA LYS A 489 46.23 9.16 68.37
C LYS A 489 46.93 10.28 69.16
N GLN A 490 46.30 11.44 69.37
CA GLN A 490 46.91 12.59 70.06
C GLN A 490 46.09 13.26 71.20
N SER A 491 45.13 12.58 71.86
CA SER A 491 44.63 13.09 73.17
C SER A 491 43.78 12.09 74.00
N GLU A 492 44.15 11.88 75.27
CA GLU A 492 43.28 11.46 76.39
C GLU A 492 44.04 11.51 77.73
N PRO A 493 43.40 11.40 78.92
CA PRO A 493 42.01 11.72 79.28
C PRO A 493 41.87 13.19 79.83
N ILE A 494 41.24 13.63 80.94
CA ILE A 494 40.55 13.10 82.16
C ILE A 494 39.45 14.14 82.61
N PRO A 495 38.62 13.99 83.69
CA PRO A 495 37.21 14.43 83.65
C PRO A 495 36.76 15.49 84.71
N ALA A 496 35.57 16.08 84.50
CA ALA A 496 34.65 16.50 85.58
C ALA A 496 33.17 16.36 85.15
N THR A 497 32.27 16.13 86.12
CA THR A 497 30.83 15.75 85.96
C THR A 497 29.99 16.49 87.04
N PRO A 498 28.69 16.18 87.36
CA PRO A 498 27.63 15.40 86.69
C PRO A 498 26.22 16.08 86.68
N THR A 499 25.20 15.48 86.04
CA THR A 499 23.87 15.12 86.65
C THR A 499 22.97 14.34 85.65
N THR A 500 21.89 13.71 86.16
CA THR A 500 21.18 12.52 85.60
C THR A 500 19.73 12.43 86.14
N PRO A 501 18.86 11.44 85.79
CA PRO A 501 18.78 10.47 84.66
C PRO A 501 17.37 10.29 83.99
N ALA A 502 17.30 9.50 82.89
CA ALA A 502 16.16 8.63 82.44
C ALA A 502 14.77 9.25 82.08
N ALA A 503 13.85 8.67 81.29
CA ALA A 503 13.79 7.64 80.21
C ALA A 503 12.32 7.68 79.62
N THR A 504 11.75 6.83 78.74
CA THR A 504 12.10 5.55 78.08
C THR A 504 11.23 5.33 76.79
N GLU A 505 11.77 4.59 75.80
CA GLU A 505 11.07 3.69 74.82
C GLU A 505 9.96 4.12 73.82
N THR A 506 9.87 3.32 72.75
CA THR A 506 8.95 3.35 71.58
C THR A 506 7.65 2.55 71.79
N PRO A 507 6.54 2.83 71.07
CA PRO A 507 6.21 2.12 69.81
C PRO A 507 5.56 3.07 68.74
N ALA A 508 5.33 2.77 67.45
CA ALA A 508 4.76 1.61 66.72
C ALA A 508 3.26 1.33 67.05
N ALA A 509 2.36 0.93 66.13
CA ALA A 509 2.35 0.89 64.65
C ALA A 509 0.90 0.69 64.12
N ALA A 510 0.70 0.79 62.79
CA ALA A 510 -0.41 0.21 61.99
C ALA A 510 -1.87 0.64 62.31
N ALA A 511 -2.91 0.19 61.57
CA ALA A 511 -3.19 0.25 60.12
C ALA A 511 -4.62 -0.30 59.85
N ALA A 512 -5.42 0.36 58.98
CA ALA A 512 -6.76 -0.05 58.54
C ALA A 512 -7.84 -0.22 59.66
N GLY A 513 -9.15 -0.26 59.39
CA GLY A 513 -9.92 -0.01 58.17
C GLY A 513 -11.40 -0.43 58.35
N ALA A 514 -12.28 -0.05 57.40
CA ALA A 514 -13.71 -0.43 57.32
C ALA A 514 -14.63 0.15 58.46
N SER A 515 -15.97 0.27 58.34
CA SER A 515 -16.89 0.39 57.18
C SER A 515 -18.36 0.57 57.62
N LYS A 516 -19.12 1.53 57.03
CA LYS A 516 -20.62 1.67 57.10
C LYS A 516 -21.18 2.00 58.52
N ASN A 517 -22.35 2.63 58.73
CA ASN A 517 -23.51 2.90 57.87
C ASN A 517 -24.39 4.07 58.42
N SER A 518 -25.34 4.58 57.60
CA SER A 518 -26.57 5.30 58.02
C SER A 518 -26.44 6.75 58.57
N LYS A 519 -27.38 7.71 58.37
CA LYS A 519 -28.59 7.75 57.51
C LYS A 519 -29.15 9.19 57.34
N LYS A 520 -29.67 9.50 56.13
CA LYS A 520 -30.76 10.47 55.78
C LYS A 520 -30.63 12.00 56.05
N ASN A 521 -30.98 12.78 55.00
CA ASN A 521 -31.67 14.10 55.01
C ASN A 521 -30.84 15.32 55.54
N LYS A 522 -31.01 16.60 55.16
CA LYS A 522 -31.96 17.43 54.34
C LYS A 522 -31.17 18.68 53.82
N LYS A 523 -31.61 19.62 52.96
CA LYS A 523 -32.43 19.63 51.70
C LYS A 523 -32.65 21.10 51.22
N LYS A 524 -32.14 21.51 50.04
CA LYS A 524 -32.38 22.81 49.30
C LYS A 524 -31.73 24.10 49.91
N LYS A 525 -31.46 25.23 49.20
CA LYS A 525 -31.43 25.63 47.75
C LYS A 525 -30.95 27.10 47.55
N LYS A 526 -30.02 27.36 46.59
CA LYS A 526 -29.60 28.67 45.97
C LYS A 526 -29.05 29.78 46.92
N GLY A 527 -28.20 30.72 46.48
CA GLY A 527 -27.41 30.82 45.23
C GLY A 527 -27.14 32.26 44.72
N GLY A 528 -26.03 32.46 43.98
CA GLY A 528 -25.62 33.72 43.32
C GLY A 528 -24.68 34.63 44.15
N ALA A 529 -23.95 35.61 43.61
CA ALA A 529 -23.50 35.88 42.22
C ALA A 529 -22.41 37.00 42.18
N SER A 530 -21.69 37.14 41.05
CA SER A 530 -20.84 38.29 40.61
C SER A 530 -19.54 38.67 41.36
N ALA A 531 -18.55 39.16 40.58
CA ALA A 531 -17.30 39.87 40.97
C ALA A 531 -17.47 41.40 40.68
N PRO A 532 -16.45 42.33 40.51
CA PRO A 532 -14.96 42.27 40.45
C PRO A 532 -14.31 42.36 41.86
N SER A 533 -13.12 42.90 42.19
CA SER A 533 -11.99 43.63 41.56
C SER A 533 -10.69 43.34 42.36
N ALA A 534 -9.41 43.52 41.96
CA ALA A 534 -8.67 44.29 40.94
C ALA A 534 -8.38 45.79 41.24
N ALA A 535 -7.14 46.09 41.60
CA ALA A 535 -6.50 47.42 41.84
C ALA A 535 -4.97 47.21 41.98
N ALA A 536 -4.05 48.17 41.81
CA ALA A 536 -4.00 49.45 41.06
C ALA A 536 -2.52 49.91 40.98
N ALA A 537 -2.17 50.91 40.15
CA ALA A 537 -0.77 51.32 39.96
C ALA A 537 -0.54 52.86 39.87
N ALA A 538 0.63 53.29 40.35
CA ALA A 538 1.45 54.45 39.96
C ALA A 538 0.85 55.89 39.79
N ALA A 539 1.21 56.76 40.76
CA ALA A 539 2.00 57.99 40.61
C ALA A 539 1.44 59.35 40.04
N SER A 540 1.80 60.42 40.80
CA SER A 540 2.33 61.75 40.37
C SER A 540 1.48 63.05 40.42
N ALA A 541 2.17 64.15 40.81
CA ALA A 541 1.99 65.60 40.52
C ALA A 541 0.88 66.48 41.20
N ASP A 542 1.26 67.15 42.30
CA ASP A 542 1.29 68.61 42.65
C ASP A 542 0.21 69.68 42.21
N ALA A 543 0.15 70.77 43.02
CA ALA A 543 -0.16 72.20 42.71
C ALA A 543 -1.45 72.91 43.27
N ALA A 544 -1.25 73.75 44.31
CA ALA A 544 -1.70 75.18 44.46
C ALA A 544 -3.23 75.57 44.60
N PRO A 545 -3.62 76.84 44.97
CA PRO A 545 -3.10 77.79 46.02
C PRO A 545 -4.14 78.68 46.79
N VAL A 546 -3.67 79.39 47.86
CA VAL A 546 -4.15 80.66 48.57
C VAL A 546 -5.61 80.78 49.12
N GLU A 547 -6.10 81.76 49.93
CA GLU A 547 -5.68 83.01 50.68
C GLU A 547 -6.35 82.97 52.12
N GLU A 548 -6.23 83.83 53.16
CA GLU A 548 -5.48 85.06 53.57
C GLU A 548 -5.13 84.93 55.12
N SER A 549 -5.17 85.82 56.15
CA SER A 549 -5.61 87.23 56.46
C SER A 549 -4.83 87.90 57.67
N LYS A 550 -5.51 88.50 58.68
CA LYS A 550 -5.28 89.88 59.28
C LYS A 550 -5.85 90.03 60.73
N ASP A 551 -5.77 91.09 61.57
CA ASP A 551 -5.03 92.39 61.80
C ASP A 551 -5.51 92.98 63.19
N ALA A 552 -4.95 93.99 63.91
CA ALA A 552 -3.62 94.62 64.04
C ALA A 552 -3.53 95.58 65.30
N ASP A 553 -2.31 95.81 65.85
CA ASP A 553 -1.72 97.08 66.43
C ASP A 553 -2.20 97.71 67.80
N THR A 554 -1.35 98.22 68.73
CA THR A 554 -0.80 99.63 68.83
C THR A 554 0.15 99.88 70.06
N LYS A 555 0.67 101.12 70.28
CA LYS A 555 1.87 101.51 71.10
C LYS A 555 1.75 102.76 72.03
N GLU A 556 2.61 102.79 73.08
CA GLU A 556 3.38 103.92 73.72
C GLU A 556 2.81 105.34 74.01
N SER A 557 3.23 105.93 75.16
CA SER A 557 3.26 107.39 75.43
C SER A 557 4.20 107.77 76.60
N ASP A 558 4.69 109.01 76.65
CA ASP A 558 5.52 109.59 77.75
C ASP A 558 5.45 111.14 77.76
N THR A 559 5.89 111.75 78.87
CA THR A 559 6.06 113.20 79.17
C THR A 559 4.80 114.08 79.27
N ASP A 560 4.71 114.84 80.37
CA ASP A 560 3.81 115.99 80.51
C ASP A 560 4.46 117.08 81.40
N ALA A 561 4.13 118.34 81.12
CA ALA A 561 4.41 119.55 81.91
C ALA A 561 5.74 119.65 82.70
N LEU A 562 6.83 120.00 81.99
CA LEU A 562 7.47 121.26 82.40
C LEU A 562 6.60 122.40 81.85
N GLU A 563 5.69 122.91 82.68
CA GLU A 563 5.35 124.34 82.73
C GLU A 563 6.44 124.98 83.61
N ALA A 564 7.67 125.19 83.16
CA ALA A 564 8.15 126.08 82.08
C ALA A 564 7.72 127.54 82.24
N GLU A 565 8.67 128.43 81.95
CA GLU A 565 8.54 129.89 81.79
C GLU A 565 7.96 130.73 82.94
N ILE A 566 7.35 130.13 83.96
CA ILE A 566 6.99 130.78 85.23
C ILE A 566 7.80 130.15 86.38
N ALA A 567 8.74 130.82 87.03
CA ALA A 567 9.47 132.03 86.65
C ALA A 567 10.83 131.99 87.37
N ARG A 568 11.82 131.21 86.91
CA ARG A 568 12.74 131.58 85.82
C ARG A 568 13.30 133.01 85.95
N LEU A 569 12.46 134.05 85.96
CA LEU A 569 12.89 135.45 86.18
C LEU A 569 12.83 135.94 87.65
N LYS A 570 12.06 135.31 88.55
CA LYS A 570 12.28 135.49 90.01
C LYS A 570 13.60 134.86 90.48
N LYS A 571 14.29 134.13 89.59
CA LYS A 571 15.60 133.50 89.82
C LYS A 571 16.80 134.37 89.39
N GLU A 572 16.61 135.67 89.12
CA GLU A 572 17.73 136.61 88.89
C GLU A 572 17.78 137.85 89.80
N VAL A 573 16.65 138.34 90.35
CA VAL A 573 16.64 139.59 91.15
C VAL A 573 16.99 139.33 92.63
N THR A 574 16.25 138.45 93.31
CA THR A 574 16.61 138.01 94.68
C THR A 574 17.96 137.28 94.72
N THR A 575 18.45 136.82 93.56
CA THR A 575 19.78 136.26 93.32
C THR A 575 20.92 137.27 93.52
N LYS A 576 20.61 138.57 93.63
CA LYS A 576 21.55 139.64 93.99
C LYS A 576 21.35 140.22 95.40
N ASP A 577 20.14 140.23 95.93
CA ASP A 577 19.94 140.46 97.38
C ASP A 577 20.67 139.36 98.19
N SER A 578 20.55 138.11 97.73
CA SER A 578 21.35 136.97 98.20
C SER A 578 22.83 136.99 97.77
N GLN A 579 23.38 138.11 97.28
CA GLN A 579 24.82 138.37 97.27
C GLN A 579 25.27 139.32 98.39
N ILE A 580 24.38 140.14 98.95
CA ILE A 580 24.70 141.08 100.03
C ILE A 580 24.54 140.43 101.39
N GLU A 581 23.46 139.66 101.59
CA GLU A 581 23.29 138.84 102.80
C GLU A 581 24.35 137.71 102.89
N ARG A 582 24.88 137.30 101.73
CA ARG A 582 25.86 136.21 101.50
C ARG A 582 27.22 136.40 102.20
N LEU A 583 27.54 137.60 102.67
CA LEU A 583 28.77 137.91 103.40
C LEU A 583 28.50 138.36 104.85
N THR A 584 27.28 138.78 105.17
CA THR A 584 26.92 139.24 106.52
C THR A 584 26.67 138.07 107.46
N LYS A 585 27.77 137.56 108.05
CA LYS A 585 27.86 136.55 109.12
C LYS A 585 28.04 135.09 108.65
N GLN A 586 28.88 134.90 107.63
CA GLN A 586 29.78 133.75 107.61
C GLN A 586 30.69 133.80 108.87
N ARG A 587 30.27 133.18 109.99
CA ARG A 587 31.14 133.01 111.18
C ARG A 587 30.57 132.05 112.24
N LYS A 588 31.32 130.95 112.49
CA LYS A 588 31.22 130.02 113.65
C LYS A 588 29.98 129.09 113.57
N THR A 589 29.99 127.89 114.13
CA THR A 589 30.50 127.48 115.46
C THR A 589 31.85 126.74 115.46
N GLU A 590 32.18 126.10 116.60
CA GLU A 590 33.35 125.24 116.82
C GLU A 590 33.00 123.75 116.59
N GLU A 591 31.77 123.46 116.16
CA GLU A 591 31.26 122.10 115.91
C GLU A 591 31.69 121.60 114.53
N ASP A 592 31.58 122.42 113.47
CA ASP A 592 31.98 122.08 112.10
C ASP A 592 33.42 121.50 112.02
N LEU A 593 34.35 122.08 112.76
CA LEU A 593 35.76 121.64 112.82
C LEU A 593 35.99 120.40 113.69
N ARG A 594 35.01 119.96 114.49
CA ARG A 594 35.02 118.66 115.18
C ARG A 594 34.39 117.60 114.31
N GLU A 595 33.32 117.92 113.59
CA GLU A 595 32.68 117.02 112.64
C GLU A 595 33.61 116.65 111.48
N GLU A 596 34.43 117.57 110.94
CA GLU A 596 35.49 117.22 109.98
C GLU A 596 36.55 116.28 110.60
N ILE A 597 36.94 116.47 111.87
CA ILE A 597 37.95 115.63 112.53
C ILE A 597 37.41 114.22 112.80
N ASP A 598 36.14 114.07 113.20
CA ASP A 598 35.53 112.76 113.38
C ASP A 598 35.17 112.09 112.05
N THR A 599 34.84 112.86 111.00
CA THR A 599 34.67 112.32 109.63
C THR A 599 35.99 111.74 109.10
N LEU A 600 37.10 112.47 109.21
CA LEU A 600 38.43 111.99 108.82
C LEU A 600 38.93 110.81 109.67
N ARG A 601 38.43 110.66 110.91
CA ARG A 601 38.65 109.45 111.73
C ARG A 601 37.78 108.28 111.28
N GLY A 602 36.55 108.52 110.85
CA GLY A 602 35.68 107.55 110.20
C GLY A 602 36.34 106.99 108.94
N GLU A 603 36.70 107.87 108.00
CA GLU A 603 37.37 107.48 106.74
C GLU A 603 38.67 106.69 106.99
N LEU A 604 39.50 107.09 107.96
CA LEU A 604 40.72 106.34 108.30
C LEU A 604 40.41 104.96 108.92
N THR A 605 39.29 104.81 109.62
CA THR A 605 38.83 103.53 110.18
C THR A 605 38.27 102.63 109.08
N ASP A 606 37.46 103.16 108.17
CA ASP A 606 36.87 102.44 107.04
C ASP A 606 37.95 102.00 106.02
N ILE A 607 38.95 102.84 105.76
CA ILE A 607 40.15 102.48 104.98
C ILE A 607 40.94 101.37 105.70
N GLY A 608 41.06 101.45 107.04
CA GLY A 608 41.66 100.39 107.86
C GLY A 608 40.91 99.05 107.73
N GLN A 609 39.58 99.08 107.77
CA GLN A 609 38.74 97.89 107.66
C GLN A 609 38.75 97.30 106.24
N GLY A 610 38.70 98.15 105.20
CA GLY A 610 38.92 97.75 103.81
C GLY A 610 40.30 97.12 103.56
N HIS A 611 41.33 97.55 104.29
CA HIS A 611 42.65 96.91 104.27
C HIS A 611 42.71 95.56 105.01
N VAL A 612 41.79 95.27 105.95
CA VAL A 612 41.63 93.92 106.51
C VAL A 612 40.89 93.03 105.51
N GLU A 613 39.74 93.47 104.99
CA GLU A 613 38.95 92.69 104.03
C GLU A 613 39.73 92.32 102.77
N SER A 614 40.47 93.27 102.19
CA SER A 614 41.30 93.00 101.01
C SER A 614 42.42 92.00 101.30
N LYS A 615 42.95 91.99 102.54
CA LYS A 615 43.97 91.03 102.98
C LYS A 615 43.41 89.64 103.26
N GLU A 616 42.15 89.53 103.65
CA GLU A 616 41.43 88.24 103.72
C GLU A 616 41.04 87.74 102.32
N LYS A 617 40.56 88.62 101.44
CA LYS A 617 40.31 88.31 100.02
C LYS A 617 41.59 87.81 99.32
N ILE A 618 42.75 88.42 99.59
CA ILE A 618 44.06 87.94 99.11
C ILE A 618 44.39 86.54 99.66
N LYS A 619 44.20 86.26 100.96
CA LYS A 619 44.43 84.92 101.51
C LYS A 619 43.52 83.86 100.87
N ASN A 620 42.25 84.18 100.63
CA ASN A 620 41.33 83.27 99.97
C ASN A 620 41.78 83.00 98.52
N LEU A 621 42.19 84.04 97.78
CA LEU A 621 42.77 83.89 96.45
C LEU A 621 44.10 83.13 96.44
N GLU A 622 44.92 83.20 97.50
CA GLU A 622 46.12 82.37 97.66
C GLU A 622 45.80 80.89 97.93
N ILE A 623 44.71 80.61 98.66
CA ILE A 623 44.20 79.25 98.89
C ILE A 623 43.60 78.69 97.59
N GLU A 624 42.76 79.47 96.89
CA GLU A 624 42.21 79.11 95.58
C GLU A 624 43.31 78.91 94.54
N LYS A 625 44.34 79.77 94.51
CA LYS A 625 45.50 79.59 93.64
C LYS A 625 46.27 78.31 93.96
N LYS A 626 46.43 77.94 95.24
CA LYS A 626 47.03 76.65 95.61
C LYS A 626 46.16 75.46 95.21
N ALA A 627 44.83 75.56 95.36
CA ALA A 627 43.91 74.53 94.90
C ALA A 627 43.91 74.37 93.38
N LEU A 628 43.99 75.48 92.63
CA LEU A 628 44.12 75.49 91.18
C LEU A 628 45.48 74.96 90.72
N GLN A 629 46.59 75.30 91.40
CA GLN A 629 47.90 74.74 91.09
C GLN A 629 47.96 73.23 91.39
N ALA A 630 47.41 72.76 92.50
CA ALA A 630 47.28 71.33 92.78
C ALA A 630 46.41 70.62 91.72
N ARG A 631 45.34 71.26 91.25
CA ARG A 631 44.49 70.72 90.17
C ARG A 631 45.14 70.79 88.79
N ILE A 632 46.06 71.71 88.55
CA ILE A 632 46.92 71.74 87.35
C ILE A 632 47.94 70.60 87.45
N GLU A 633 48.63 70.41 88.58
CA GLU A 633 49.54 69.27 88.78
C GLU A 633 48.81 67.92 88.66
N GLU A 634 47.53 67.84 89.06
CA GLU A 634 46.68 66.66 88.87
C GLU A 634 46.31 66.45 87.39
N LEU A 635 45.85 67.50 86.69
CA LEU A 635 45.52 67.44 85.25
C LEU A 635 46.76 67.21 84.36
N GLU A 636 47.92 67.74 84.72
CA GLU A 636 49.19 67.50 84.02
C GLU A 636 49.69 66.06 84.25
N LYS A 637 49.36 65.46 85.40
CA LYS A 637 49.62 64.05 85.70
C LYS A 637 48.62 63.11 85.01
N GLU A 638 47.39 63.54 84.79
CA GLU A 638 46.42 62.87 83.91
C GLU A 638 46.85 62.96 82.44
N LEU A 639 47.25 64.14 81.93
CA LEU A 639 47.86 64.27 80.58
C LEU A 639 49.13 63.42 80.45
N GLY A 640 49.98 63.40 81.47
CA GLY A 640 51.16 62.53 81.54
C GLY A 640 50.86 61.03 81.52
N SER A 641 49.60 60.62 81.67
CA SER A 641 49.12 59.24 81.54
C SER A 641 48.56 58.90 80.15
N SER A 642 48.50 59.87 79.22
CA SER A 642 48.10 59.70 77.80
C SER A 642 49.18 58.99 76.95
N ALA A 643 49.76 57.92 77.50
CA ALA A 643 50.52 56.93 76.73
C ALA A 643 49.61 55.84 76.10
N ASN A 644 48.31 55.85 76.45
CA ASN A 644 47.35 54.84 76.00
C ASN A 644 46.54 55.24 74.74
N ASP A 645 46.44 56.53 74.42
CA ASP A 645 45.60 57.01 73.31
C ASP A 645 46.12 56.62 71.92
N ALA A 646 47.41 56.30 71.77
CA ALA A 646 47.96 55.70 70.57
C ALA A 646 47.35 54.32 70.27
N MET A 647 47.16 53.48 71.29
CA MET A 647 46.49 52.18 71.12
C MET A 647 44.95 52.30 71.05
N ALA A 648 44.36 53.38 71.55
CA ALA A 648 42.93 53.66 71.34
C ALA A 648 42.65 54.09 69.89
N THR A 649 43.47 54.98 69.34
CA THR A 649 43.36 55.45 67.95
C THR A 649 43.70 54.36 66.93
N GLU A 650 44.75 53.56 67.13
CA GLU A 650 45.05 52.42 66.24
C GLU A 650 43.93 51.37 66.24
N LYS A 651 43.28 51.13 67.39
CA LYS A 651 42.11 50.24 67.46
C LYS A 651 40.91 50.82 66.74
N LEU A 652 40.54 52.09 66.99
CA LEU A 652 39.46 52.77 66.25
C LEU A 652 39.72 52.78 64.74
N GLN A 653 40.96 52.98 64.32
CA GLN A 653 41.37 52.90 62.92
C GLN A 653 41.14 51.48 62.37
N SER A 654 41.53 50.43 63.11
CA SER A 654 41.31 49.04 62.70
C SER A 654 39.83 48.63 62.69
N GLU A 655 39.01 49.17 63.60
CA GLU A 655 37.57 48.97 63.65
C GLU A 655 36.86 49.71 62.53
N PHE A 656 37.31 50.92 62.17
CA PHE A 656 36.82 51.67 61.01
C PHE A 656 37.19 50.97 59.69
N ASP A 657 38.43 50.53 59.54
CA ASP A 657 38.91 49.74 58.41
C ASP A 657 38.12 48.44 58.25
N ASN A 658 37.82 47.74 59.36
CA ASN A 658 37.03 46.52 59.33
C ASN A 658 35.55 46.80 59.04
N LEU A 659 34.96 47.85 59.60
CA LEU A 659 33.58 48.26 59.30
C LEU A 659 33.43 48.75 57.85
N GLN A 660 34.46 49.41 57.29
CA GLN A 660 34.49 49.76 55.87
C GLN A 660 34.64 48.51 55.00
N ARG A 661 35.53 47.56 55.35
CA ARG A 661 35.59 46.25 54.67
C ARG A 661 34.25 45.54 54.73
N GLU A 662 33.61 45.46 55.89
CA GLU A 662 32.28 44.85 56.06
C GLU A 662 31.21 45.57 55.24
N TYR A 663 31.24 46.91 55.16
CA TYR A 663 30.34 47.68 54.30
C TYR A 663 30.58 47.42 52.80
N GLU A 664 31.84 47.35 52.36
CA GLU A 664 32.21 46.99 50.99
C GLU A 664 31.80 45.55 50.67
N ASP A 665 32.03 44.61 51.59
CA ASP A 665 31.62 43.20 51.48
C ASP A 665 30.09 43.05 51.45
N LEU A 666 29.37 43.82 52.27
CA LEU A 666 27.90 43.84 52.31
C LEU A 666 27.30 44.52 51.07
N LYS A 667 27.98 45.53 50.52
CA LYS A 667 27.64 46.16 49.24
C LYS A 667 27.88 45.22 48.07
N MET A 668 28.98 44.45 48.08
CA MET A 668 29.23 43.38 47.11
C MET A 668 28.16 42.29 47.21
N LYS A 669 27.86 41.80 48.43
CA LYS A 669 26.77 40.82 48.68
C LYS A 669 25.39 41.34 48.26
N SER A 670 25.12 42.63 48.47
CA SER A 670 23.90 43.28 47.98
C SER A 670 23.85 43.33 46.44
N SER A 671 24.99 43.59 45.78
CA SER A 671 25.06 43.61 44.31
C SER A 671 24.91 42.23 43.69
N THR A 672 25.47 41.16 44.29
CA THR A 672 25.21 39.78 43.84
C THR A 672 23.78 39.37 44.15
N LEU A 673 23.22 39.66 45.33
CA LEU A 673 21.81 39.40 45.61
C LEU A 673 20.86 40.16 44.66
N GLN A 674 21.21 41.37 44.23
CA GLN A 674 20.45 42.12 43.21
C GLN A 674 20.58 41.48 41.81
N SER A 675 21.76 40.99 41.45
CA SER A 675 21.99 40.21 40.21
C SER A 675 21.22 38.89 40.22
N ASP A 676 21.29 38.14 41.32
CA ASP A 676 20.63 36.85 41.50
C ASP A 676 19.11 37.00 41.57
N LEU A 677 18.60 38.08 42.19
CA LEU A 677 17.20 38.45 42.13
C LEU A 677 16.77 38.76 40.69
N GLY A 678 17.59 39.47 39.92
CA GLY A 678 17.36 39.73 38.49
C GLY A 678 17.32 38.43 37.67
N ALA A 679 18.29 37.53 37.88
CA ALA A 679 18.35 36.23 37.23
C ALA A 679 17.16 35.33 37.62
N ALA A 680 16.77 35.32 38.89
CA ALA A 680 15.59 34.60 39.39
C ALA A 680 14.29 35.18 38.84
N GLN A 681 14.17 36.50 38.68
CA GLN A 681 13.03 37.14 38.02
C GLN A 681 12.97 36.81 36.53
N GLN A 682 14.10 36.84 35.81
CA GLN A 682 14.16 36.42 34.41
C GLN A 682 13.80 34.93 34.25
N LEU A 683 14.30 34.06 35.13
CA LEU A 683 13.95 32.64 35.15
C LEU A 683 12.46 32.43 35.48
N ALA A 684 11.89 33.19 36.42
CA ALA A 684 10.46 33.14 36.70
C ALA A 684 9.61 33.60 35.50
N GLN A 685 10.06 34.63 34.78
CA GLN A 685 9.40 35.12 33.56
C GLN A 685 9.50 34.12 32.40
N THR A 686 10.65 33.48 32.17
CA THR A 686 10.75 32.42 31.14
C THR A 686 9.92 31.21 31.53
N ARG A 687 10.01 30.72 32.77
CA ARG A 687 9.13 29.63 33.26
C ARG A 687 7.64 29.95 33.18
N TYR A 688 7.24 31.22 33.35
CA TYR A 688 5.85 31.63 33.13
C TYR A 688 5.46 31.57 31.65
N LYS A 689 6.34 32.03 30.74
CA LYS A 689 6.16 31.91 29.29
C LYS A 689 6.07 30.45 28.85
N ASP A 690 7.03 29.61 29.26
CA ASP A 690 7.02 28.15 29.05
C ASP A 690 5.66 27.55 29.47
N LEU A 691 5.15 27.93 30.66
CA LEU A 691 3.88 27.43 31.18
C LEU A 691 2.65 27.98 30.44
N THR A 692 2.69 29.18 29.88
CA THR A 692 1.62 29.68 28.99
C THR A 692 1.65 29.00 27.63
N GLU A 693 2.82 28.79 27.04
CA GLU A 693 2.99 28.10 25.76
C GLU A 693 2.58 26.63 25.87
N LEU A 694 2.98 25.93 26.95
CA LEU A 694 2.54 24.57 27.26
C LEU A 694 1.01 24.49 27.46
N ARG A 695 0.39 25.51 28.09
CA ARG A 695 -1.07 25.58 28.22
C ARG A 695 -1.75 25.79 26.87
N GLU A 696 -1.21 26.66 26.01
CA GLU A 696 -1.73 26.84 24.65
C GLU A 696 -1.61 25.58 23.81
N VAL A 697 -0.46 24.89 23.83
CA VAL A 697 -0.26 23.62 23.14
C VAL A 697 -1.25 22.56 23.64
N LEU A 698 -1.43 22.43 24.96
CA LEU A 698 -2.39 21.51 25.55
C LEU A 698 -3.84 21.88 25.19
N GLN A 699 -4.17 23.17 25.14
CA GLN A 699 -5.50 23.67 24.74
C GLN A 699 -5.77 23.47 23.25
N LYS A 700 -4.75 23.51 22.38
CA LYS A 700 -4.83 23.22 20.94
C LYS A 700 -4.91 21.70 20.66
N ALA A 701 -4.20 20.88 21.43
CA ALA A 701 -4.26 19.42 21.34
C ALA A 701 -5.57 18.82 21.91
N GLN A 702 -6.25 19.48 22.85
CA GLN A 702 -7.52 18.99 23.42
C GLN A 702 -8.67 18.78 22.41
N PRO A 703 -8.96 19.68 21.45
CA PRO A 703 -9.94 19.43 20.39
C PRO A 703 -9.48 18.35 19.40
N GLU A 704 -8.20 18.27 19.05
CA GLU A 704 -7.66 17.21 18.18
C GLU A 704 -7.80 15.83 18.83
N MET A 705 -7.51 15.72 20.12
CA MET A 705 -7.76 14.51 20.92
C MET A 705 -9.25 14.21 21.13
N LYS A 706 -10.18 15.12 20.76
CA LYS A 706 -11.62 14.85 20.68
C LYS A 706 -12.02 14.41 19.27
N SER A 707 -11.53 15.05 18.21
CA SER A 707 -11.81 14.62 16.83
C SER A 707 -11.24 13.22 16.57
N LEU A 708 -9.97 12.95 16.93
CA LEU A 708 -9.36 11.62 16.79
C LEU A 708 -10.13 10.52 17.56
N ARG A 709 -10.81 10.87 18.66
CA ARG A 709 -11.70 9.94 19.37
C ARG A 709 -13.05 9.74 18.67
N GLN A 710 -13.60 10.79 18.05
CA GLN A 710 -14.79 10.68 17.20
C GLN A 710 -14.49 9.88 15.93
N ASP A 711 -13.35 10.12 15.28
CA ASP A 711 -12.86 9.39 14.11
C ASP A 711 -12.62 7.91 14.46
N ALA A 712 -12.02 7.61 15.62
CA ALA A 712 -11.84 6.23 16.09
C ALA A 712 -13.18 5.52 16.41
N VAL A 713 -14.23 6.25 16.79
CA VAL A 713 -15.59 5.71 16.97
C VAL A 713 -16.27 5.51 15.60
N ALA A 714 -16.13 6.46 14.68
CA ALA A 714 -16.65 6.35 13.31
C ALA A 714 -16.01 5.20 12.54
N LEU A 715 -14.70 4.98 12.69
CA LEU A 715 -13.97 3.84 12.11
C LEU A 715 -14.41 2.50 12.72
N LYS A 716 -14.80 2.45 14.00
CA LYS A 716 -15.41 1.25 14.60
C LYS A 716 -16.80 0.98 14.02
N ALA A 717 -17.66 2.00 13.96
CA ALA A 717 -18.98 1.87 13.34
C ALA A 717 -18.88 1.44 11.86
N ALA A 718 -17.97 2.03 11.08
CA ALA A 718 -17.72 1.63 9.69
C ALA A 718 -17.18 0.19 9.56
N LYS A 719 -16.36 -0.28 10.50
CA LYS A 719 -15.89 -1.67 10.56
C LYS A 719 -17.02 -2.65 10.91
N GLU A 720 -17.93 -2.27 11.80
CA GLU A 720 -19.12 -3.04 12.18
C GLU A 720 -20.14 -3.07 11.04
N GLU A 721 -20.38 -1.96 10.35
CA GLU A 721 -21.16 -1.94 9.10
C GLU A 721 -20.54 -2.81 8.00
N LEU A 722 -19.22 -2.75 7.82
CA LEU A 722 -18.54 -3.54 6.80
C LEU A 722 -18.56 -5.04 7.13
N SER A 723 -18.50 -5.42 8.41
CA SER A 723 -18.67 -6.82 8.83
C SER A 723 -20.13 -7.29 8.63
N ALA A 724 -21.12 -6.45 8.91
CA ALA A 724 -22.53 -6.73 8.63
C ALA A 724 -22.80 -6.87 7.11
N LYS A 725 -22.25 -5.99 6.28
CA LYS A 725 -22.34 -6.08 4.81
C LYS A 725 -21.61 -7.33 4.27
N ASN A 726 -20.54 -7.79 4.93
CA ASN A 726 -19.85 -9.04 4.58
C ASN A 726 -20.69 -10.28 4.96
N THR A 727 -21.38 -10.29 6.10
CA THR A 727 -22.31 -11.39 6.45
C THR A 727 -23.56 -11.38 5.58
N GLU A 728 -24.07 -10.20 5.19
CA GLU A 728 -25.15 -10.07 4.21
C GLU A 728 -24.74 -10.60 2.83
N LEU A 729 -23.54 -10.24 2.32
CA LEU A 729 -22.98 -10.81 1.09
C LEU A 729 -22.91 -12.34 1.16
N ARG A 730 -22.33 -12.93 2.22
CA ARG A 730 -22.27 -14.39 2.39
C ARG A 730 -23.66 -15.04 2.41
N ASN A 731 -24.65 -14.37 2.99
CA ASN A 731 -26.04 -14.84 3.00
C ASN A 731 -26.71 -14.71 1.61
N LEU A 732 -26.36 -13.69 0.82
CA LEU A 732 -26.82 -13.52 -0.56
C LEU A 732 -26.16 -14.54 -1.49
N GLU A 733 -24.85 -14.74 -1.42
CA GLU A 733 -24.17 -15.81 -2.16
C GLU A 733 -24.72 -17.20 -1.80
N LYS A 734 -25.07 -17.44 -0.53
CA LYS A 734 -25.70 -18.70 -0.14
C LYS A 734 -27.06 -18.85 -0.83
N LYS A 735 -27.92 -17.81 -0.77
CA LYS A 735 -29.21 -17.80 -1.49
C LYS A 735 -29.02 -17.97 -3.00
N GLU A 736 -27.97 -17.42 -3.60
CA GLU A 736 -27.64 -17.62 -5.01
C GLU A 736 -27.29 -19.09 -5.29
N ARG A 737 -26.42 -19.71 -4.47
CA ARG A 737 -26.08 -21.14 -4.58
C ARG A 737 -27.31 -22.04 -4.39
N ASP A 738 -28.16 -21.74 -3.42
CA ASP A 738 -29.41 -22.47 -3.14
C ASP A 738 -30.40 -22.34 -4.33
N LEU A 739 -30.62 -21.12 -4.85
CA LEU A 739 -31.45 -20.87 -6.03
C LEU A 739 -30.88 -21.50 -7.30
N LYS A 740 -29.55 -21.49 -7.48
CA LYS A 740 -28.86 -22.13 -8.62
C LYS A 740 -29.00 -23.65 -8.56
N ALA A 741 -28.99 -24.24 -7.35
CA ALA A 741 -29.33 -25.65 -7.17
C ALA A 741 -30.80 -25.95 -7.49
N GLU A 742 -31.73 -25.05 -7.15
CA GLU A 742 -33.15 -25.18 -7.51
C GLU A 742 -33.42 -25.01 -9.02
N VAL A 743 -32.72 -24.08 -9.69
CA VAL A 743 -32.73 -23.96 -11.17
C VAL A 743 -32.17 -25.23 -11.82
N ASN A 744 -31.04 -25.74 -11.35
CA ASN A 744 -30.48 -27.01 -11.86
C ASN A 744 -31.43 -28.19 -11.62
N ARG A 745 -32.15 -28.22 -10.48
CA ARG A 745 -33.13 -29.26 -10.16
C ARG A 745 -34.38 -29.18 -11.04
N THR A 746 -34.91 -27.97 -11.26
CA THR A 746 -36.08 -27.76 -12.12
C THR A 746 -35.74 -28.00 -13.60
N GLN A 747 -34.52 -27.65 -14.04
CA GLN A 747 -34.02 -28.00 -15.37
C GLN A 747 -33.91 -29.52 -15.57
N ARG A 748 -33.38 -30.27 -14.58
CA ARG A 748 -33.36 -31.75 -14.62
C ARG A 748 -34.78 -32.33 -14.71
N LEU A 749 -35.69 -31.86 -13.84
CA LEU A 749 -37.09 -32.31 -13.88
C LEU A 749 -37.79 -31.96 -15.22
N ALA A 750 -37.40 -30.87 -15.89
CA ALA A 750 -37.88 -30.54 -17.22
C ALA A 750 -37.32 -31.51 -18.29
N THR A 751 -36.01 -31.81 -18.27
CA THR A 751 -35.41 -32.80 -19.19
C THR A 751 -35.97 -34.21 -18.97
N ASP A 752 -36.17 -34.61 -17.71
CA ASP A 752 -36.78 -35.89 -17.37
C ASP A 752 -38.19 -35.98 -17.97
N ARG A 753 -39.01 -34.93 -17.79
CA ARG A 753 -40.36 -34.84 -18.37
C ARG A 753 -40.37 -34.79 -19.89
N GLU A 754 -39.39 -34.15 -20.52
CA GLU A 754 -39.24 -34.21 -21.97
C GLU A 754 -38.92 -35.63 -22.48
N THR A 755 -38.03 -36.37 -21.79
CA THR A 755 -37.74 -37.76 -22.16
C THR A 755 -38.93 -38.68 -21.90
N GLU A 756 -39.68 -38.46 -20.81
CA GLU A 756 -40.95 -39.14 -20.53
C GLU A 756 -41.95 -38.91 -21.67
N ILE A 757 -42.18 -37.64 -22.06
CA ILE A 757 -43.07 -37.26 -23.17
C ILE A 757 -42.61 -37.84 -24.51
N LYS A 758 -41.30 -37.86 -24.82
CA LYS A 758 -40.74 -38.51 -26.01
C LYS A 758 -41.05 -40.02 -26.00
N SER A 759 -40.75 -40.71 -24.89
CA SER A 759 -41.04 -42.15 -24.76
C SER A 759 -42.54 -42.49 -24.83
N LEU A 760 -43.42 -41.60 -24.34
CA LEU A 760 -44.87 -41.78 -24.40
C LEU A 760 -45.41 -41.55 -25.82
N ARG A 761 -44.83 -40.61 -26.58
CA ARG A 761 -45.14 -40.43 -28.01
C ARG A 761 -44.68 -41.64 -28.82
N GLU A 762 -43.47 -42.14 -28.58
CA GLU A 762 -42.94 -43.35 -29.22
C GLU A 762 -43.84 -44.56 -28.93
N LYS A 763 -44.19 -44.80 -27.66
CA LYS A 763 -45.16 -45.86 -27.26
C LYS A 763 -46.51 -45.70 -27.96
N LEU A 764 -47.06 -44.49 -28.02
CA LEU A 764 -48.32 -44.21 -28.72
C LEU A 764 -48.23 -44.52 -30.22
N THR A 765 -47.13 -44.18 -30.89
CA THR A 765 -46.92 -44.56 -32.30
C THR A 765 -46.73 -46.06 -32.48
N ALA A 766 -46.07 -46.75 -31.55
CA ALA A 766 -45.90 -48.20 -31.57
C ALA A 766 -47.24 -48.93 -31.37
N GLU A 767 -48.09 -48.48 -30.44
CA GLU A 767 -49.44 -49.02 -30.25
C GLU A 767 -50.35 -48.72 -31.45
N ALA A 768 -50.29 -47.51 -32.04
CA ALA A 768 -51.04 -47.20 -33.26
C ALA A 768 -50.65 -48.12 -34.43
N ASN A 769 -49.35 -48.32 -34.66
CA ASN A 769 -48.84 -49.22 -35.69
C ASN A 769 -49.19 -50.69 -35.42
N ASN A 770 -49.17 -51.12 -34.15
CA ASN A 770 -49.57 -52.47 -33.78
C ASN A 770 -51.10 -52.67 -33.92
N ARG A 771 -51.92 -51.66 -33.63
CA ARG A 771 -53.36 -51.70 -33.89
C ARG A 771 -53.64 -51.84 -35.38
N LEU A 772 -52.97 -51.05 -36.23
CA LEU A 772 -53.10 -51.15 -37.69
C LEU A 772 -52.75 -52.56 -38.20
N ARG A 773 -51.62 -53.13 -37.73
CA ARG A 773 -51.21 -54.52 -38.04
C ARG A 773 -52.25 -55.56 -37.60
N LEU A 774 -52.88 -55.37 -36.44
CA LEU A 774 -53.93 -56.28 -35.94
C LEU A 774 -55.23 -56.14 -36.75
N GLU A 775 -55.61 -54.92 -37.13
CA GLU A 775 -56.74 -54.68 -38.03
C GLU A 775 -56.50 -55.34 -39.41
N ASP A 776 -55.29 -55.24 -39.96
CA ASP A 776 -54.94 -55.89 -41.24
C ASP A 776 -54.85 -57.42 -41.14
N ALA A 777 -54.29 -57.95 -40.06
CA ALA A 777 -54.31 -59.39 -39.79
C ALA A 777 -55.76 -59.92 -39.67
N GLN A 778 -56.66 -59.16 -39.04
CA GLN A 778 -58.08 -59.49 -38.96
C GLN A 778 -58.77 -59.41 -40.34
N ARG A 779 -58.42 -58.43 -41.18
CA ARG A 779 -58.89 -58.33 -42.57
C ARG A 779 -58.44 -59.53 -43.42
N VAL A 780 -57.20 -59.99 -43.25
CA VAL A 780 -56.65 -61.16 -43.95
C VAL A 780 -57.29 -62.45 -43.46
N ALA A 781 -57.33 -62.72 -42.15
CA ALA A 781 -57.98 -63.91 -41.59
C ALA A 781 -59.48 -63.99 -41.97
N GLY A 782 -60.16 -62.84 -42.08
CA GLY A 782 -61.54 -62.77 -42.59
C GLY A 782 -61.70 -63.07 -44.08
N ARG A 783 -60.65 -62.97 -44.91
CA ARG A 783 -60.65 -63.46 -46.30
C ARG A 783 -60.36 -64.96 -46.34
N ASP A 784 -59.36 -65.41 -45.58
CA ASP A 784 -58.91 -66.80 -45.57
C ASP A 784 -59.98 -67.74 -45.01
N LEU A 785 -60.75 -67.31 -43.99
CA LEU A 785 -61.91 -68.04 -43.50
C LEU A 785 -62.93 -68.29 -44.62
N ARG A 786 -63.37 -67.24 -45.32
CA ARG A 786 -64.35 -67.33 -46.44
C ARG A 786 -63.84 -68.24 -47.57
N ARG A 787 -62.53 -68.21 -47.83
CA ARG A 787 -61.89 -69.11 -48.79
C ARG A 787 -61.96 -70.56 -48.33
N SER A 788 -61.62 -70.84 -47.07
CA SER A 788 -61.69 -72.20 -46.51
C SER A 788 -63.13 -72.74 -46.43
N GLU A 789 -64.12 -71.85 -46.24
CA GLU A 789 -65.55 -72.19 -46.29
C GLU A 789 -65.98 -72.60 -47.71
N ALA A 790 -65.55 -71.88 -48.75
CA ALA A 790 -65.79 -72.25 -50.14
C ALA A 790 -65.09 -73.57 -50.53
N GLU A 791 -63.81 -73.73 -50.18
CA GLU A 791 -63.05 -74.96 -50.43
C GLU A 791 -63.67 -76.17 -49.70
N LYS A 792 -64.23 -75.97 -48.49
CA LYS A 792 -64.99 -77.00 -47.76
C LYS A 792 -66.29 -77.39 -48.47
N VAL A 793 -67.03 -76.45 -49.06
CA VAL A 793 -68.23 -76.74 -49.85
C VAL A 793 -67.86 -77.58 -51.09
N GLU A 794 -66.82 -77.20 -51.83
CA GLU A 794 -66.33 -78.01 -52.95
C GLU A 794 -65.93 -79.43 -52.55
N LEU A 795 -65.20 -79.58 -51.44
CA LEU A 795 -64.79 -80.88 -50.92
C LEU A 795 -65.99 -81.74 -50.51
N SER A 796 -67.04 -81.15 -49.92
CA SER A 796 -68.26 -81.88 -49.56
C SER A 796 -68.97 -82.45 -50.80
N ALA A 797 -69.08 -81.67 -51.88
CA ALA A 797 -69.66 -82.13 -53.15
C ALA A 797 -68.81 -83.23 -53.82
N LYS A 798 -67.47 -83.15 -53.72
CA LYS A 798 -66.54 -84.17 -54.22
C LYS A 798 -66.67 -85.48 -53.43
N VAL A 799 -66.78 -85.41 -52.09
CA VAL A 799 -67.05 -86.57 -51.22
C VAL A 799 -68.37 -87.23 -51.58
N GLU A 800 -69.44 -86.44 -51.70
CA GLU A 800 -70.76 -86.91 -52.10
C GLU A 800 -70.78 -87.65 -53.44
N LYS A 801 -69.98 -87.19 -54.43
CA LYS A 801 -69.81 -87.91 -55.69
C LYS A 801 -69.11 -89.25 -55.46
N SER A 802 -67.95 -89.25 -54.80
CA SER A 802 -67.17 -90.46 -54.55
C SER A 802 -67.93 -91.53 -53.75
N ALA A 803 -68.87 -91.14 -52.88
CA ALA A 803 -69.71 -92.07 -52.13
C ALA A 803 -70.71 -92.83 -53.03
N ARG A 804 -71.20 -92.20 -54.11
CA ARG A 804 -72.06 -92.86 -55.11
C ARG A 804 -71.26 -93.86 -55.94
N ASP A 805 -70.05 -93.47 -56.35
CA ASP A 805 -69.12 -94.32 -57.09
C ASP A 805 -68.69 -95.57 -56.27
N LEU A 806 -68.43 -95.39 -54.97
CA LEU A 806 -68.04 -96.47 -54.05
C LEU A 806 -69.15 -97.52 -53.86
N LEU A 807 -70.42 -97.13 -53.88
CA LEU A 807 -71.55 -98.06 -53.81
C LEU A 807 -71.61 -98.98 -55.05
N GLN A 808 -71.39 -98.43 -56.25
CA GLN A 808 -71.32 -99.24 -57.48
C GLN A 808 -70.18 -100.26 -57.42
N VAL A 809 -68.99 -99.83 -56.96
CA VAL A 809 -67.83 -100.72 -56.76
C VAL A 809 -68.11 -101.82 -55.71
N GLN A 810 -68.92 -101.56 -54.68
CA GLN A 810 -69.33 -102.61 -53.72
C GLN A 810 -70.24 -103.67 -54.35
N GLU A 811 -71.17 -103.29 -55.23
CA GLU A 811 -72.01 -104.24 -55.97
C GLU A 811 -71.21 -105.11 -56.94
N GLU A 812 -70.16 -104.55 -57.57
CA GLU A 812 -69.23 -105.30 -58.41
C GLU A 812 -68.32 -106.22 -57.60
N ALA A 813 -67.74 -105.73 -56.50
CA ALA A 813 -66.92 -106.53 -55.60
C ALA A 813 -67.68 -107.75 -55.08
N ASN A 814 -68.97 -107.60 -54.75
CA ASN A 814 -69.83 -108.69 -54.30
C ASN A 814 -69.99 -109.82 -55.34
N LYS A 815 -69.93 -109.50 -56.65
CA LYS A 815 -69.98 -110.51 -57.74
C LYS A 815 -68.65 -111.26 -57.88
N LEU A 816 -67.52 -110.61 -57.56
CA LEU A 816 -66.18 -111.18 -57.72
C LEU A 816 -65.70 -112.03 -56.52
N ARG A 817 -66.28 -111.85 -55.32
CA ARG A 817 -65.94 -112.60 -54.09
C ARG A 817 -65.66 -114.10 -54.24
N PRO A 818 -66.45 -114.93 -54.97
CA PRO A 818 -66.16 -116.37 -55.08
C PRO A 818 -64.85 -116.67 -55.82
N ARG A 819 -64.48 -115.86 -56.83
CA ARG A 819 -63.19 -116.01 -57.54
C ARG A 819 -62.03 -115.45 -56.73
N VAL A 820 -62.28 -114.45 -55.87
CA VAL A 820 -61.29 -113.96 -54.92
C VAL A 820 -60.89 -115.06 -53.93
N LYS A 821 -61.83 -115.85 -53.39
CA LYS A 821 -61.54 -116.96 -52.47
C LYS A 821 -60.59 -118.03 -53.04
N GLU A 822 -60.79 -118.40 -54.30
CA GLU A 822 -59.92 -119.37 -54.98
C GLU A 822 -58.48 -118.82 -55.15
N LEU A 823 -58.34 -117.50 -55.28
CA LEU A 823 -57.06 -116.81 -55.30
C LEU A 823 -56.49 -116.60 -53.90
N GLU A 824 -57.32 -116.40 -52.86
CA GLU A 824 -56.91 -116.30 -51.45
C GLU A 824 -56.14 -117.55 -51.01
N GLU A 825 -56.60 -118.76 -51.36
CA GLU A 825 -55.89 -120.02 -51.04
C GLU A 825 -54.54 -120.18 -51.75
N GLN A 826 -54.38 -119.60 -52.94
CA GLN A 826 -53.11 -119.59 -53.68
C GLN A 826 -52.16 -118.52 -53.13
N ILE A 827 -52.71 -117.35 -52.81
CA ILE A 827 -52.03 -116.25 -52.12
C ILE A 827 -51.54 -116.73 -50.75
N GLU A 828 -52.29 -117.54 -50.01
CA GLU A 828 -51.84 -118.10 -48.72
C GLU A 828 -50.59 -118.98 -48.82
N LYS A 829 -50.42 -119.73 -49.92
CA LYS A 829 -49.23 -120.57 -50.17
C LYS A 829 -48.03 -119.69 -50.50
N LEU A 830 -48.20 -118.79 -51.46
CA LEU A 830 -47.17 -117.81 -51.83
C LEU A 830 -46.82 -116.86 -50.67
N GLN A 831 -47.76 -116.56 -49.77
CA GLN A 831 -47.49 -115.80 -48.53
C GLN A 831 -46.57 -116.55 -47.56
N LYS A 832 -46.62 -117.89 -47.50
CA LYS A 832 -45.76 -118.68 -46.60
C LYS A 832 -44.32 -118.69 -47.11
N GLU A 833 -44.13 -118.89 -48.42
CA GLU A 833 -42.82 -118.78 -49.09
C GLU A 833 -42.28 -117.34 -49.03
N LYS A 834 -43.14 -116.34 -49.26
CA LYS A 834 -42.81 -114.92 -49.10
C LYS A 834 -42.36 -114.60 -47.68
N ARG A 835 -43.01 -115.14 -46.64
CA ARG A 835 -42.59 -114.95 -45.24
C ARG A 835 -41.18 -115.48 -45.00
N SER A 836 -40.84 -116.70 -45.42
CA SER A 836 -39.46 -117.21 -45.27
C SER A 836 -38.41 -116.36 -45.98
N LEU A 837 -38.73 -115.81 -47.16
CA LEU A 837 -37.83 -114.88 -47.86
C LEU A 837 -37.79 -113.48 -47.22
N GLN A 838 -38.89 -113.04 -46.60
CA GLN A 838 -38.91 -111.83 -45.78
C GLN A 838 -38.04 -112.00 -44.53
N ASP A 839 -38.09 -113.14 -43.84
CA ASP A 839 -37.26 -113.42 -42.66
C ASP A 839 -35.76 -113.37 -42.99
N GLU A 840 -35.34 -113.92 -44.14
CA GLU A 840 -33.96 -113.80 -44.65
C GLU A 840 -33.58 -112.36 -45.04
N VAL A 841 -34.49 -111.64 -45.71
CA VAL A 841 -34.29 -110.22 -46.06
C VAL A 841 -34.24 -109.34 -44.82
N GLU A 842 -35.02 -109.62 -43.78
CA GLU A 842 -35.00 -108.92 -42.50
C GLU A 842 -33.69 -109.19 -41.75
N LEU A 843 -33.21 -110.44 -41.70
CA LEU A 843 -31.89 -110.77 -41.15
C LEU A 843 -30.76 -110.04 -41.91
N LYS A 844 -30.85 -109.95 -43.24
CA LYS A 844 -29.88 -109.18 -44.04
C LYS A 844 -30.01 -107.68 -43.82
N THR A 845 -31.23 -107.16 -43.68
CA THR A 845 -31.49 -105.74 -43.38
C THR A 845 -30.97 -105.37 -42.00
N GLN A 846 -31.09 -106.25 -40.99
CA GLN A 846 -30.48 -106.08 -39.67
C GLN A 846 -28.95 -106.10 -39.73
N GLN A 847 -28.34 -106.98 -40.53
CA GLN A 847 -26.88 -106.97 -40.77
C GLN A 847 -26.43 -105.66 -41.42
N TYR A 848 -27.16 -105.17 -42.42
CA TYR A 848 -26.88 -103.88 -43.05
C TYR A 848 -27.13 -102.68 -42.13
N SER A 849 -28.20 -102.66 -41.33
CA SER A 849 -28.47 -101.57 -40.38
C SER A 849 -27.41 -101.50 -39.27
N ASN A 850 -26.90 -102.64 -38.83
CA ASN A 850 -25.82 -102.69 -37.83
C ASN A 850 -24.49 -102.19 -38.42
N ALA A 851 -24.15 -102.59 -39.66
CA ALA A 851 -22.99 -102.05 -40.37
C ALA A 851 -23.13 -100.55 -40.68
N GLN A 852 -24.32 -100.11 -41.09
CA GLN A 852 -24.64 -98.70 -41.34
C GLN A 852 -24.61 -97.86 -40.06
N GLY A 853 -25.06 -98.41 -38.93
CA GLY A 853 -25.00 -97.78 -37.61
C GLY A 853 -23.56 -97.62 -37.11
N LEU A 854 -22.72 -98.63 -37.29
CA LEU A 854 -21.28 -98.53 -37.01
C LEU A 854 -20.61 -97.49 -37.91
N LEU A 855 -20.92 -97.48 -39.21
CA LEU A 855 -20.45 -96.45 -40.15
C LEU A 855 -21.07 -95.06 -39.87
N GLY A 856 -22.20 -94.99 -39.16
CA GLY A 856 -22.75 -93.75 -38.59
C GLY A 856 -21.83 -93.27 -37.48
N SER A 857 -21.69 -94.07 -36.41
CA SER A 857 -20.84 -93.76 -35.26
C SER A 857 -19.41 -93.38 -35.63
N MET A 858 -18.78 -94.04 -36.61
CA MET A 858 -17.44 -93.68 -37.10
C MET A 858 -17.42 -92.33 -37.84
N ARG A 859 -18.49 -91.96 -38.57
CA ARG A 859 -18.64 -90.62 -39.16
C ARG A 859 -18.93 -89.57 -38.09
N ASP A 860 -19.73 -89.89 -37.09
CA ASP A 860 -20.06 -89.00 -35.98
C ASP A 860 -18.80 -88.68 -35.15
N GLN A 861 -17.98 -89.69 -34.84
CA GLN A 861 -16.65 -89.50 -34.25
C GLN A 861 -15.71 -88.67 -35.14
N THR A 862 -15.75 -88.88 -36.46
CA THR A 862 -14.95 -88.07 -37.41
C THR A 862 -15.44 -86.62 -37.44
N ALA A 863 -16.75 -86.38 -37.33
CA ALA A 863 -17.34 -85.05 -37.24
C ALA A 863 -17.02 -84.37 -35.90
N GLU A 864 -17.09 -85.11 -34.79
CA GLU A 864 -16.71 -84.63 -33.46
C GLU A 864 -15.24 -84.21 -33.40
N LEU A 865 -14.32 -85.06 -33.87
CA LEU A 865 -12.90 -84.71 -34.01
C LEU A 865 -12.68 -83.51 -34.95
N SER A 866 -13.48 -83.39 -36.02
CA SER A 866 -13.43 -82.23 -36.92
C SER A 866 -13.98 -80.95 -36.29
N ILE A 867 -14.90 -81.04 -35.33
CA ILE A 867 -15.41 -79.91 -34.54
C ILE A 867 -14.37 -79.51 -33.49
N GLN A 868 -13.81 -80.46 -32.73
CA GLN A 868 -12.74 -80.21 -31.76
C GLN A 868 -11.52 -79.55 -32.41
N LEU A 869 -11.15 -79.97 -33.64
CA LEU A 869 -10.04 -79.37 -34.40
C LEU A 869 -10.37 -77.93 -34.86
N LYS A 870 -11.62 -77.64 -35.24
CA LYS A 870 -12.07 -76.27 -35.54
C LYS A 870 -12.12 -75.39 -34.28
N GLU A 871 -12.58 -75.93 -33.17
CA GLU A 871 -12.66 -75.23 -31.88
C GLU A 871 -11.25 -74.85 -31.41
N ALA A 872 -10.31 -75.79 -31.41
CA ALA A 872 -8.91 -75.55 -31.11
C ALA A 872 -8.26 -74.50 -32.04
N ARG A 873 -8.66 -74.46 -33.32
CA ARG A 873 -8.23 -73.39 -34.25
C ARG A 873 -8.81 -72.03 -33.88
N SER A 874 -10.12 -71.94 -33.61
CA SER A 874 -10.73 -70.67 -33.18
C SER A 874 -10.17 -70.19 -31.83
N GLN A 875 -9.74 -71.09 -30.95
CA GLN A 875 -9.03 -70.75 -29.71
C GLN A 875 -7.62 -70.21 -30.01
N SER A 876 -6.86 -70.78 -30.96
CA SER A 876 -5.59 -70.17 -31.38
C SER A 876 -5.77 -68.84 -32.11
N GLU A 877 -6.78 -68.70 -32.96
CA GLU A 877 -7.10 -67.46 -33.67
C GLU A 877 -7.47 -66.36 -32.67
N SER A 878 -8.31 -66.65 -31.67
CA SER A 878 -8.63 -65.73 -30.56
C SER A 878 -7.40 -65.31 -29.74
N LEU A 879 -6.45 -66.21 -29.50
CA LEU A 879 -5.21 -65.90 -28.78
C LEU A 879 -4.22 -65.08 -29.64
N GLU A 880 -4.22 -65.28 -30.96
CA GLU A 880 -3.46 -64.44 -31.90
C GLU A 880 -4.06 -63.03 -32.00
N GLU A 881 -5.39 -62.90 -31.96
CA GLU A 881 -6.09 -61.61 -31.86
C GLU A 881 -5.77 -60.88 -30.53
N GLU A 882 -5.88 -61.56 -29.38
CA GLU A 882 -5.48 -60.99 -28.07
C GLU A 882 -4.00 -60.53 -28.06
N LEU A 883 -3.10 -61.32 -28.63
CA LEU A 883 -1.68 -60.94 -28.75
C LEU A 883 -1.47 -59.73 -29.68
N ALA A 884 -2.26 -59.61 -30.76
CA ALA A 884 -2.21 -58.45 -31.64
C ALA A 884 -2.75 -57.18 -30.96
N GLU A 885 -3.81 -57.29 -30.14
CA GLU A 885 -4.33 -56.18 -29.34
C GLU A 885 -3.33 -55.74 -28.25
N ILE A 886 -2.68 -56.69 -27.56
CA ILE A 886 -1.61 -56.39 -26.59
C ILE A 886 -0.43 -55.67 -27.27
N GLN A 887 0.00 -56.11 -28.46
CA GLN A 887 1.05 -55.44 -29.24
C GLN A 887 0.62 -54.03 -29.68
N LYS A 888 -0.62 -53.87 -30.14
CA LYS A 888 -1.21 -52.56 -30.49
C LYS A 888 -1.20 -51.62 -29.29
N HIS A 889 -1.70 -52.04 -28.13
CA HIS A 889 -1.70 -51.24 -26.90
C HIS A 889 -0.30 -50.92 -26.40
N LEU A 890 0.67 -51.82 -26.55
CA LEU A 890 2.08 -51.52 -26.25
C LEU A 890 2.62 -50.43 -27.21
N SER A 891 2.27 -50.47 -28.49
CA SER A 891 2.67 -49.45 -29.47
C SER A 891 1.99 -48.09 -29.22
N GLU A 892 0.73 -48.10 -28.80
CA GLU A 892 -0.02 -46.90 -28.41
C GLU A 892 0.60 -46.27 -27.16
N ARG A 893 0.83 -47.05 -26.10
CA ARG A 893 1.50 -46.61 -24.87
C ARG A 893 2.94 -46.13 -25.11
N SER A 894 3.64 -46.70 -26.10
CA SER A 894 4.97 -46.22 -26.50
C SER A 894 4.90 -44.86 -27.18
N ARG A 895 3.95 -44.65 -28.11
CA ARG A 895 3.68 -43.35 -28.76
C ARG A 895 3.19 -42.29 -27.77
N GLU A 896 2.44 -42.68 -26.75
CA GLU A 896 2.01 -41.80 -25.66
C GLU A 896 3.17 -41.43 -24.74
N ALA A 897 4.04 -42.37 -24.38
CA ALA A 897 5.28 -42.08 -23.65
C ALA A 897 6.24 -41.19 -24.44
N GLU A 898 6.31 -41.36 -25.76
CA GLU A 898 7.08 -40.49 -26.67
C GLU A 898 6.47 -39.08 -26.76
N ARG A 899 5.14 -38.95 -26.89
CA ARG A 899 4.46 -37.65 -26.77
C ARG A 899 4.68 -36.98 -25.42
N MET A 900 4.64 -37.73 -24.30
CA MET A 900 4.93 -37.17 -22.98
C MET A 900 6.38 -36.70 -22.86
N ARG A 901 7.36 -37.41 -23.44
CA ARG A 901 8.76 -36.94 -23.52
C ARG A 901 8.87 -35.66 -24.35
N GLY A 902 8.18 -35.58 -25.49
CA GLY A 902 8.12 -34.36 -26.30
C GLY A 902 7.51 -33.18 -25.54
N LEU A 903 6.36 -33.38 -24.87
CA LEU A 903 5.70 -32.35 -24.07
C LEU A 903 6.53 -31.90 -22.85
N LEU A 904 7.32 -32.80 -22.25
CA LEU A 904 8.28 -32.43 -21.21
C LEU A 904 9.44 -31.61 -21.79
N ALA A 905 10.02 -32.00 -22.92
CA ALA A 905 11.06 -31.22 -23.61
C ALA A 905 10.56 -29.83 -24.04
N ASP A 906 9.33 -29.72 -24.54
CA ASP A 906 8.64 -28.45 -24.83
C ASP A 906 8.51 -27.57 -23.57
N VAL A 907 8.19 -28.16 -22.42
CA VAL A 907 8.05 -27.45 -21.14
C VAL A 907 9.40 -27.02 -20.59
N ASP A 908 10.41 -27.88 -20.68
CA ASP A 908 11.78 -27.59 -20.28
C ASP A 908 12.37 -26.49 -21.18
N GLU A 909 12.21 -26.53 -22.50
CA GLU A 909 12.63 -25.43 -23.39
C GLU A 909 11.88 -24.12 -23.11
N ARG A 910 10.58 -24.18 -22.76
CA ARG A 910 9.81 -23.00 -22.31
C ARG A 910 10.23 -22.49 -20.94
N ALA A 911 10.83 -23.32 -20.09
CA ALA A 911 11.45 -22.89 -18.84
C ALA A 911 12.82 -22.27 -19.12
N ASP A 912 13.63 -22.91 -19.97
CA ASP A 912 14.99 -22.48 -20.31
C ASP A 912 15.00 -21.17 -21.11
N THR A 913 14.06 -20.96 -22.03
CA THR A 913 13.85 -19.67 -22.71
C THR A 913 13.45 -18.56 -21.73
N LYS A 914 12.54 -18.83 -20.78
CA LYS A 914 12.24 -17.87 -19.70
C LYS A 914 13.45 -17.59 -18.80
N VAL A 915 14.27 -18.60 -18.49
CA VAL A 915 15.52 -18.40 -17.73
C VAL A 915 16.51 -17.54 -18.51
N ARG A 916 16.65 -17.75 -19.83
CA ARG A 916 17.48 -16.90 -20.70
C ARG A 916 16.93 -15.47 -20.79
N GLU A 917 15.61 -15.28 -20.94
CA GLU A 917 15.00 -13.94 -20.89
C GLU A 917 15.22 -13.25 -19.54
N MET A 918 15.06 -13.96 -18.42
CA MET A 918 15.23 -13.39 -17.09
C MET A 918 16.71 -13.08 -16.79
N ARG A 919 17.66 -13.86 -17.32
CA ARG A 919 19.09 -13.53 -17.32
C ARG A 919 19.37 -12.30 -18.17
N ALA A 920 18.90 -12.25 -19.42
CA ALA A 920 19.08 -11.08 -20.30
C ALA A 920 18.46 -9.79 -19.73
N ARG A 921 17.31 -9.88 -19.05
CA ARG A 921 16.71 -8.75 -18.31
C ARG A 921 17.55 -8.33 -17.11
N MET A 922 18.16 -9.29 -16.39
CA MET A 922 19.05 -9.02 -15.27
C MET A 922 20.39 -8.41 -15.73
N GLU A 923 20.96 -8.93 -16.81
CA GLU A 923 22.17 -8.43 -17.47
C GLU A 923 21.95 -7.01 -18.01
N ALA A 924 20.83 -6.74 -18.69
CA ALA A 924 20.46 -5.40 -19.12
C ALA A 924 20.26 -4.42 -17.93
N ALA A 925 19.63 -4.86 -16.83
CA ALA A 925 19.48 -4.03 -15.63
C ALA A 925 20.81 -3.79 -14.90
N ILE A 926 21.76 -4.74 -14.98
CA ILE A 926 23.14 -4.57 -14.51
C ILE A 926 23.88 -3.57 -15.40
N GLU A 927 23.77 -3.67 -16.73
CA GLU A 927 24.34 -2.67 -17.65
C GLU A 927 23.75 -1.27 -17.43
N GLU A 928 22.44 -1.13 -17.20
CA GLU A 928 21.83 0.16 -16.88
C GLU A 928 22.31 0.71 -15.53
N ARG A 929 22.44 -0.13 -14.49
CA ARG A 929 23.08 0.26 -13.23
C ARG A 929 24.51 0.74 -13.47
N ASP A 930 25.32 0.01 -14.21
CA ASP A 930 26.75 0.30 -14.39
C ASP A 930 26.96 1.56 -15.23
N ARG A 931 26.13 1.79 -16.25
CA ARG A 931 26.08 3.08 -16.98
C ARG A 931 25.71 4.24 -16.06
N ILE A 932 24.70 4.07 -15.19
CA ILE A 932 24.32 5.09 -14.20
C ILE A 932 25.42 5.31 -13.16
N GLU A 933 26.14 4.25 -12.75
CA GLU A 933 27.28 4.36 -11.84
C GLU A 933 28.43 5.14 -12.50
N ASP A 934 28.78 4.85 -13.75
CA ASP A 934 29.77 5.61 -14.53
C ASP A 934 29.36 7.07 -14.82
N GLU A 935 28.10 7.32 -15.16
CA GLU A 935 27.57 8.68 -15.29
C GLU A 935 27.62 9.43 -13.95
N SER A 936 27.28 8.77 -12.84
CA SER A 936 27.36 9.36 -11.50
C SER A 936 28.81 9.61 -11.07
N SER A 937 29.74 8.70 -11.40
CA SER A 937 31.16 8.81 -11.03
C SER A 937 31.87 9.87 -11.85
N THR A 938 31.54 10.01 -13.14
CA THR A 938 32.04 11.07 -14.00
C THR A 938 31.44 12.44 -13.63
N LEU A 939 30.16 12.51 -13.28
CA LEU A 939 29.52 13.72 -12.79
C LEU A 939 30.06 14.13 -11.40
N ALA A 940 30.33 13.17 -10.52
CA ALA A 940 31.01 13.42 -9.24
C ALA A 940 32.43 13.97 -9.48
N ARG A 941 33.22 13.35 -10.37
CA ARG A 941 34.56 13.83 -10.75
C ARG A 941 34.54 15.25 -11.36
N ARG A 942 33.50 15.60 -12.14
CA ARG A 942 33.28 16.98 -12.63
C ARG A 942 33.01 17.94 -11.48
N LYS A 943 32.03 17.63 -10.61
CA LYS A 943 31.72 18.45 -9.43
C LYS A 943 32.90 18.61 -8.48
N THR A 944 33.73 17.59 -8.27
CA THR A 944 34.95 17.71 -7.47
C THR A 944 35.87 18.79 -8.05
N ARG A 945 36.17 18.72 -9.36
CA ARG A 945 36.99 19.72 -10.07
C ARG A 945 36.37 21.11 -10.02
N GLU A 946 35.06 21.24 -10.24
CA GLU A 946 34.34 22.51 -10.10
C GLU A 946 34.48 23.09 -8.68
N THR A 947 34.37 22.27 -7.62
CA THR A 947 34.62 22.75 -6.25
C THR A 947 36.09 23.07 -5.97
N GLU A 948 37.04 22.40 -6.63
CA GLU A 948 38.47 22.69 -6.50
C GLU A 948 38.84 24.00 -7.21
N GLU A 949 38.28 24.25 -8.40
CA GLU A 949 38.36 25.53 -9.09
C GLU A 949 37.72 26.66 -8.27
N LEU A 950 36.55 26.44 -7.67
CA LEU A 950 35.90 27.44 -6.81
C LEU A 950 36.71 27.69 -5.53
N LYS A 951 37.24 26.65 -4.88
CA LYS A 951 38.18 26.78 -3.74
C LYS A 951 39.44 27.54 -4.15
N GLN A 952 39.95 27.31 -5.35
CA GLN A 952 41.13 28.01 -5.86
C GLN A 952 40.82 29.49 -6.12
N LYS A 953 39.73 29.80 -6.83
CA LYS A 953 39.22 31.17 -7.03
C LYS A 953 38.98 31.90 -5.70
N ILE A 954 38.47 31.21 -4.67
CA ILE A 954 38.34 31.75 -3.31
C ILE A 954 39.71 32.09 -2.71
N ARG A 955 40.70 31.18 -2.75
CA ARG A 955 42.07 31.47 -2.25
C ARG A 955 42.73 32.62 -3.01
N ASP A 956 42.48 32.72 -4.32
CA ASP A 956 43.05 33.76 -5.18
C ASP A 956 42.45 35.12 -4.79
N LEU A 957 41.12 35.21 -4.69
CA LEU A 957 40.43 36.38 -4.13
C LEU A 957 40.83 36.69 -2.68
N GLU A 958 41.09 35.70 -1.82
CA GLU A 958 41.61 35.91 -0.46
C GLU A 958 43.03 36.49 -0.46
N ARG A 959 43.86 36.21 -1.48
CA ARG A 959 45.17 36.87 -1.63
C ARG A 959 45.00 38.28 -2.16
N ASP A 960 44.13 38.48 -3.15
CA ASP A 960 43.83 39.82 -3.69
C ASP A 960 43.27 40.74 -2.59
N ILE A 961 42.36 40.25 -1.75
CA ILE A 961 41.86 40.98 -0.57
C ILE A 961 43.00 41.33 0.41
N LYS A 962 43.96 40.41 0.65
CA LYS A 962 45.11 40.66 1.52
C LYS A 962 46.07 41.69 0.92
N LEU A 963 46.32 41.64 -0.39
CA LEU A 963 47.12 42.63 -1.11
C LEU A 963 46.44 44.01 -1.05
N LEU A 964 45.15 44.10 -1.38
CA LEU A 964 44.36 45.32 -1.29
C LEU A 964 44.26 45.87 0.14
N SER A 965 44.24 45.02 1.18
CA SER A 965 44.33 45.49 2.56
C SER A 965 45.71 46.05 2.90
N GLY A 966 46.79 45.45 2.39
CA GLY A 966 48.15 45.98 2.55
C GLY A 966 48.34 47.30 1.81
N GLU A 967 47.85 47.42 0.57
CA GLU A 967 47.82 48.67 -0.19
C GLU A 967 47.00 49.75 0.53
N LYS A 968 45.86 49.40 1.12
CA LYS A 968 45.05 50.30 1.96
C LYS A 968 45.81 50.75 3.22
N GLU A 969 46.48 49.85 3.92
CA GLU A 969 47.31 50.20 5.09
C GLU A 969 48.50 51.08 4.71
N GLU A 970 49.14 50.82 3.56
CA GLU A 970 50.17 51.69 3.00
C GLU A 970 49.63 53.08 2.62
N LEU A 971 48.46 53.15 1.99
CA LEU A 971 47.81 54.41 1.64
C LEU A 971 47.40 55.20 2.89
N GLU A 972 46.85 54.52 3.91
CA GLU A 972 46.59 55.12 5.21
C GLU A 972 47.86 55.60 5.91
N ARG A 973 48.98 54.86 5.80
CA ARG A 973 50.28 55.32 6.30
C ARG A 973 50.74 56.58 5.59
N LYS A 974 50.71 56.57 4.25
CA LYS A 974 51.07 57.73 3.42
C LYS A 974 50.18 58.92 3.74
N GLU A 975 48.88 58.72 3.96
CA GLU A 975 47.93 59.77 4.38
C GLU A 975 48.23 60.30 5.79
N LYS A 976 48.56 59.43 6.75
CA LYS A 976 48.98 59.83 8.11
C LYS A 976 50.31 60.58 8.09
N GLU A 977 51.23 60.22 7.21
CA GLU A 977 52.51 60.90 7.00
C GLU A 977 52.33 62.25 6.27
N TRP A 978 51.47 62.34 5.26
CA TRP A 978 51.06 63.60 4.62
C TRP A 978 50.31 64.55 5.57
N ARG A 979 49.47 64.00 6.46
CA ARG A 979 48.79 64.76 7.51
C ARG A 979 49.79 65.36 8.49
N LYS A 980 50.73 64.55 9.02
CA LYS A 980 51.85 65.05 9.83
C LYS A 980 52.68 66.09 9.09
N ARG A 981 52.99 65.88 7.81
CA ARG A 981 53.71 66.85 6.98
C ARG A 981 52.97 68.17 6.84
N ARG A 982 51.63 68.16 6.87
CA ARG A 982 50.79 69.37 6.89
C ARG A 982 50.82 70.03 8.26
N GLU A 983 50.60 69.27 9.34
CA GLU A 983 50.68 69.74 10.74
C GLU A 983 52.06 70.36 11.04
N GLU A 984 53.15 69.78 10.51
CA GLU A 984 54.52 70.32 10.59
C GLU A 984 54.69 71.64 9.83
N LEU A 985 54.06 71.80 8.65
CA LEU A 985 54.12 73.03 7.86
C LEU A 985 53.25 74.13 8.48
N GLU A 986 52.05 73.78 8.95
CA GLU A 986 51.11 74.65 9.66
C GLU A 986 51.75 75.17 10.96
N ALA A 987 52.43 74.32 11.73
CA ALA A 987 53.19 74.72 12.92
C ALA A 987 54.54 75.42 12.62
N VAL A 988 54.95 75.56 11.35
CA VAL A 988 56.04 76.43 10.90
C VAL A 988 55.48 77.75 10.38
N GLU A 989 54.32 77.74 9.73
CA GLU A 989 53.56 78.93 9.32
C GLU A 989 53.11 79.72 10.55
N GLU A 990 52.51 79.08 11.56
CA GLU A 990 52.15 79.70 12.86
C GLU A 990 53.36 80.35 13.54
N LYS A 991 54.53 79.70 13.51
CA LYS A 991 55.77 80.27 14.06
C LYS A 991 56.27 81.45 13.24
N ALA A 992 56.22 81.38 11.92
CA ALA A 992 56.58 82.49 11.05
C ALA A 992 55.61 83.68 11.21
N GLU A 993 54.31 83.43 11.43
CA GLU A 993 53.33 84.47 11.76
C GLU A 993 53.60 85.07 13.14
N ALA A 994 53.97 84.26 14.14
CA ALA A 994 54.39 84.74 15.46
C ALA A 994 55.67 85.59 15.38
N GLU A 995 56.72 85.13 14.70
CA GLU A 995 57.96 85.90 14.46
C GLU A 995 57.69 87.19 13.67
N VAL A 996 56.76 87.18 12.70
CA VAL A 996 56.32 88.38 11.98
C VAL A 996 55.49 89.31 12.88
N SER A 997 54.73 88.78 13.83
CA SER A 997 54.01 89.56 14.85
C SER A 997 54.99 90.23 15.82
N GLU A 998 56.00 89.50 16.30
CA GLU A 998 57.08 90.03 17.14
C GLU A 998 57.96 91.04 16.40
N MET A 999 58.26 90.82 15.12
CA MET A 999 58.93 91.84 14.29
C MET A 999 58.05 93.08 14.09
N ARG A 1000 56.72 92.93 13.98
CA ARG A 1000 55.79 94.08 13.90
C ARG A 1000 55.70 94.84 15.21
N SER A 1001 55.67 94.18 16.37
CA SER A 1001 55.71 94.86 17.68
C SER A 1001 57.06 95.53 17.91
N ALA A 1002 58.18 94.85 17.65
CA ALA A 1002 59.52 95.45 17.73
C ALA A 1002 59.69 96.65 16.79
N VAL A 1003 59.12 96.63 15.57
CA VAL A 1003 59.08 97.80 14.67
C VAL A 1003 58.15 98.90 15.21
N SER A 1004 57.06 98.56 15.91
CA SER A 1004 56.20 99.54 16.59
C SER A 1004 56.91 100.19 17.78
N ASP A 1005 57.67 99.44 18.56
CA ASP A 1005 58.47 99.93 19.69
C ASP A 1005 59.67 100.75 19.21
N LEU A 1006 60.31 100.36 18.10
CA LEU A 1006 61.34 101.17 17.42
C LEU A 1006 60.77 102.47 16.86
N ARG A 1007 59.52 102.49 16.38
CA ARG A 1007 58.83 103.74 16.00
C ARG A 1007 58.52 104.59 17.23
N SER A 1008 57.96 104.01 18.30
CA SER A 1008 57.67 104.72 19.55
C SER A 1008 58.92 105.33 20.19
N THR A 1009 60.04 104.59 20.19
CA THR A 1009 61.34 105.11 20.67
C THR A 1009 61.97 106.11 19.71
N LEU A 1010 61.78 105.99 18.39
CA LEU A 1010 62.16 107.02 17.43
C LEU A 1010 61.37 108.31 17.66
N ASP A 1011 60.04 108.25 17.74
CA ASP A 1011 59.15 109.38 18.02
C ASP A 1011 59.49 110.04 19.37
N ALA A 1012 59.77 109.24 20.41
CA ALA A 1012 60.24 109.73 21.70
C ALA A 1012 61.63 110.39 21.61
N SER A 1013 62.54 109.87 20.78
CA SER A 1013 63.86 110.48 20.55
C SER A 1013 63.77 111.77 19.73
N GLU A 1014 62.90 111.84 18.72
CA GLU A 1014 62.61 113.09 18.01
C GLU A 1014 61.97 114.12 18.93
N GLN A 1015 61.08 113.68 19.85
CA GLN A 1015 60.49 114.56 20.85
C GLN A 1015 61.55 115.08 21.84
N GLN A 1016 62.48 114.23 22.29
CA GLN A 1016 63.64 114.66 23.08
C GLN A 1016 64.54 115.62 22.31
N VAL A 1017 64.75 115.43 20.99
CA VAL A 1017 65.48 116.38 20.15
C VAL A 1017 64.71 117.70 20.04
N ARG A 1018 63.40 117.69 19.78
CA ARG A 1018 62.55 118.89 19.75
C ARG A 1018 62.58 119.65 21.07
N ASP A 1019 62.56 118.96 22.20
CA ASP A 1019 62.63 119.58 23.53
C ASP A 1019 64.05 120.04 23.90
N ALA A 1020 65.09 119.34 23.47
CA ALA A 1020 66.47 119.81 23.56
C ALA A 1020 66.73 121.03 22.65
N GLU A 1021 66.07 121.12 21.49
CA GLU A 1021 66.11 122.29 20.61
C GLU A 1021 65.36 123.48 21.22
N LYS A 1022 64.20 123.26 21.88
CA LYS A 1022 63.55 124.28 22.71
C LYS A 1022 64.48 124.76 23.82
N GLN A 1023 65.05 123.86 24.62
CA GLN A 1023 66.02 124.21 25.67
C GLN A 1023 67.24 124.94 25.11
N LYS A 1024 67.75 124.56 23.94
CA LYS A 1024 68.85 125.26 23.24
C LYS A 1024 68.41 126.63 22.71
N SER A 1025 67.14 126.82 22.37
CA SER A 1025 66.57 128.13 22.02
C SER A 1025 66.39 129.03 23.25
N ASP A 1026 65.98 128.49 24.39
CA ASP A 1026 65.92 129.21 25.67
C ASP A 1026 67.31 129.52 26.24
N LEU A 1027 68.27 128.60 26.12
CA LEU A 1027 69.66 128.87 26.46
C LEU A 1027 70.28 129.92 25.53
N ARG A 1028 69.94 129.92 24.23
CA ARG A 1028 70.27 131.04 23.33
C ARG A 1028 69.60 132.33 23.76
N ARG A 1029 68.32 132.32 24.15
CA ARG A 1029 67.59 133.50 24.65
C ARG A 1029 68.22 134.05 25.93
N LEU A 1030 68.59 133.20 26.88
CA LEU A 1030 69.31 133.55 28.11
C LEU A 1030 70.75 134.00 27.85
N LEU A 1031 71.41 133.47 26.82
CA LEU A 1031 72.75 133.90 26.40
C LEU A 1031 72.70 135.22 25.60
N GLU A 1032 71.62 135.49 24.88
CA GLU A 1032 71.33 136.78 24.26
C GLU A 1032 70.95 137.81 25.33
N GLU A 1033 70.21 137.43 26.36
CA GLU A 1033 69.90 138.28 27.52
C GLU A 1033 71.16 138.56 28.36
N SER A 1034 72.02 137.56 28.59
CA SER A 1034 73.31 137.76 29.26
C SER A 1034 74.29 138.55 28.39
N ARG A 1035 74.26 138.40 27.05
CA ARG A 1035 74.93 139.31 26.11
C ARG A 1035 74.39 140.72 26.20
N GLN A 1036 73.08 140.95 26.29
CA GLN A 1036 72.51 142.29 26.45
C GLN A 1036 72.90 142.92 27.79
N ARG A 1037 73.06 142.13 28.86
CA ARG A 1037 73.64 142.56 30.13
C ARG A 1037 75.13 142.89 29.96
N PHE A 1038 75.91 142.01 29.32
CA PHE A 1038 77.32 142.23 29.02
C PHE A 1038 77.56 143.42 28.09
N ASP A 1039 76.73 143.67 27.07
CA ASP A 1039 76.86 144.80 26.13
C ASP A 1039 76.33 146.12 26.70
N LYS A 1040 75.62 146.12 27.84
CA LYS A 1040 75.47 147.35 28.66
C LYS A 1040 76.79 147.67 29.35
N VAL A 1041 77.33 146.74 30.13
CA VAL A 1041 78.64 146.87 30.82
C VAL A 1041 79.80 147.12 29.84
N ASN A 1042 79.76 146.52 28.66
CA ASN A 1042 80.78 146.65 27.62
C ASN A 1042 80.55 147.89 26.73
N LYS A 1043 79.38 148.53 26.75
CA LYS A 1043 79.21 149.90 26.23
C LYS A 1043 79.80 150.93 27.20
N GLU A 1044 79.58 150.73 28.49
CA GLU A 1044 80.23 151.52 29.56
C GLU A 1044 81.76 151.39 29.48
N LEU A 1045 82.28 150.18 29.22
CA LEU A 1045 83.72 149.92 29.05
C LEU A 1045 84.29 150.42 27.70
N LYS A 1046 83.57 150.24 26.58
CA LYS A 1046 84.00 150.70 25.23
C LYS A 1046 84.09 152.22 25.09
N ALA A 1047 83.50 152.99 26.01
CA ALA A 1047 83.71 154.44 26.08
C ALA A 1047 85.18 154.82 26.39
N VAL A 1048 85.98 153.92 26.96
CA VAL A 1048 87.30 154.23 27.54
C VAL A 1048 88.49 153.74 26.71
N GLN A 1049 88.36 152.67 25.91
CA GLN A 1049 89.51 151.98 25.26
C GLN A 1049 89.47 151.95 23.72
N SER A 1050 89.09 153.05 23.08
CA SER A 1050 89.12 153.22 21.61
C SER A 1050 90.50 153.62 21.04
N LYS A 1051 91.59 152.90 21.40
CA LYS A 1051 92.94 153.11 20.84
C LYS A 1051 93.74 151.81 20.63
N LEU A 1052 94.20 151.60 19.39
CA LEU A 1052 95.03 150.47 18.89
C LEU A 1052 94.35 149.09 19.02
N GLY A 1053 94.70 148.07 18.23
CA GLY A 1053 95.61 147.99 17.07
C GLY A 1053 95.46 146.61 16.39
N ALA A 1054 95.87 146.45 15.13
CA ALA A 1054 95.61 145.23 14.34
C ALA A 1054 96.87 144.34 14.16
N SER A 1055 96.68 143.08 13.72
CA SER A 1055 97.31 142.49 12.50
C SER A 1055 97.79 141.01 12.58
N VAL A 1056 97.07 140.10 11.89
CA VAL A 1056 97.54 139.15 10.83
C VAL A 1056 98.58 138.01 11.08
N THR A 1057 98.22 136.79 10.62
CA THR A 1057 99.00 135.61 10.12
C THR A 1057 99.64 134.49 10.98
N SER A 1058 99.30 133.24 10.55
CA SER A 1058 100.17 132.05 10.29
C SER A 1058 100.75 131.20 11.45
N GLY A 1059 100.71 129.85 11.30
CA GLY A 1059 101.49 128.91 12.13
C GLY A 1059 101.01 127.45 12.15
N ARG A 1060 101.81 126.52 11.59
CA ARG A 1060 101.57 125.07 11.39
C ARG A 1060 101.43 124.18 12.66
N SER A 1061 100.83 122.99 12.42
CA SER A 1061 101.26 121.62 12.83
C SER A 1061 100.76 120.90 14.12
N SER A 1062 100.43 119.61 13.90
CA SER A 1062 100.72 118.38 14.67
C SER A 1062 100.38 118.21 16.17
N ALA A 1063 99.25 117.51 16.40
CA ALA A 1063 99.18 116.10 16.87
C ALA A 1063 99.54 115.67 18.33
N GLU A 1064 98.62 114.83 18.86
CA GLU A 1064 98.86 113.53 19.54
C GLU A 1064 98.86 113.41 21.09
N SER A 1065 98.15 112.35 21.57
CA SER A 1065 98.33 111.59 22.83
C SER A 1065 98.07 112.22 24.23
N SER A 1066 97.72 111.44 25.28
CA SER A 1066 97.18 110.05 25.33
C SER A 1066 96.57 109.65 26.69
N ARG A 1067 95.65 108.66 26.63
CA ARG A 1067 95.43 107.50 27.55
C ARG A 1067 95.86 107.54 29.03
N SER A 1068 94.95 107.09 29.90
CA SER A 1068 94.98 105.75 30.54
C SER A 1068 93.72 105.52 31.40
N GLY A 1069 93.24 104.29 31.67
CA GLY A 1069 93.60 102.96 31.17
C GLY A 1069 92.58 101.90 31.64
N GLY A 1070 92.26 100.89 30.83
CA GLY A 1070 91.14 99.95 31.08
C GLY A 1070 91.40 98.52 30.55
N LEU A 1071 90.72 97.54 31.15
CA LEU A 1071 90.96 96.09 31.09
C LEU A 1071 89.65 95.33 31.43
N ASN A 1072 89.35 94.10 30.98
CA ASN A 1072 90.01 93.21 30.01
C ASN A 1072 89.02 92.12 29.50
N GLY A 1073 89.12 91.75 28.22
CA GLY A 1073 88.60 90.49 27.65
C GLY A 1073 87.08 90.37 27.43
N ALA A 1074 86.60 89.40 26.62
CA ALA A 1074 87.26 88.64 25.56
C ALA A 1074 86.21 87.98 24.64
N GLY A 1075 86.39 88.02 23.31
CA GLY A 1075 85.51 87.33 22.35
C GLY A 1075 85.56 87.92 20.92
N ALA A 1076 85.84 87.08 19.92
CA ALA A 1076 85.84 87.44 18.49
C ALA A 1076 84.52 86.96 17.81
N GLY A 1077 84.13 87.41 16.62
CA GLY A 1077 84.70 88.50 15.80
C GLY A 1077 84.19 88.55 14.35
N ALA A 1078 84.08 89.77 13.83
CA ALA A 1078 84.32 90.21 12.44
C ALA A 1078 83.95 89.32 11.22
N THR A 1079 82.85 89.73 10.55
CA THR A 1079 82.76 90.04 9.09
C THR A 1079 83.28 89.08 8.00
N ALA A 1080 82.32 88.50 7.27
CA ALA A 1080 82.05 88.69 5.84
C ALA A 1080 83.05 88.29 4.70
N SER A 1081 82.45 87.69 3.66
CA SER A 1081 82.86 87.64 2.24
C SER A 1081 83.95 86.64 1.79
N ALA A 1082 83.53 85.57 1.08
CA ALA A 1082 84.37 84.72 0.23
C ALA A 1082 83.58 83.93 -0.83
N ASN A 1083 82.77 84.59 -1.67
CA ASN A 1083 82.08 83.92 -2.78
C ASN A 1083 83.01 83.70 -3.99
N ALA A 1084 83.78 82.60 -3.99
CA ALA A 1084 84.66 82.22 -5.10
C ALA A 1084 84.68 80.70 -5.40
N ASP A 1085 84.69 79.84 -4.38
CA ASP A 1085 85.06 78.42 -4.56
C ASP A 1085 84.00 77.54 -5.25
N SER A 1086 82.73 77.95 -5.26
CA SER A 1086 81.62 77.11 -5.77
C SER A 1086 81.77 76.76 -7.27
N LEU A 1087 82.24 77.71 -8.10
CA LEU A 1087 82.46 77.47 -9.54
C LEU A 1087 83.65 76.53 -9.80
N TYR A 1088 84.71 76.64 -9.01
CA TYR A 1088 85.89 75.79 -9.13
C TYR A 1088 85.58 74.36 -8.65
N LEU A 1089 84.91 74.23 -7.50
CA LEU A 1089 84.42 72.95 -6.97
C LEU A 1089 83.44 72.26 -7.94
N LYS A 1090 82.49 73.01 -8.53
CA LYS A 1090 81.57 72.47 -9.55
C LYS A 1090 82.33 71.94 -10.77
N THR A 1091 83.35 72.64 -11.23
CA THR A 1091 84.17 72.23 -12.38
C THR A 1091 84.94 70.93 -12.07
N ILE A 1092 85.59 70.85 -10.90
CA ILE A 1092 86.36 69.66 -10.50
C ILE A 1092 85.45 68.46 -10.26
N LEU A 1093 84.26 68.64 -9.66
CA LEU A 1093 83.29 67.56 -9.50
C LEU A 1093 82.76 67.04 -10.85
N LEU A 1094 82.57 67.92 -11.84
CA LEU A 1094 82.17 67.50 -13.19
C LEU A 1094 83.30 66.70 -13.87
N GLN A 1095 84.54 67.20 -13.80
CA GLN A 1095 85.74 66.53 -14.32
C GLN A 1095 85.93 65.13 -13.70
N PHE A 1096 85.68 64.99 -12.39
CA PHE A 1096 85.76 63.73 -11.66
C PHE A 1096 84.72 62.69 -12.12
N LEU A 1097 83.50 63.14 -12.43
CA LEU A 1097 82.42 62.28 -12.93
C LEU A 1097 82.60 61.90 -14.42
N GLU A 1098 83.09 62.82 -15.25
CA GLU A 1098 83.31 62.62 -16.69
C GLU A 1098 84.48 61.66 -16.98
N GLN A 1099 85.56 61.75 -16.20
CA GLN A 1099 86.78 60.96 -16.38
C GLN A 1099 86.54 59.48 -16.03
N LYS A 1100 86.74 58.57 -16.99
CA LYS A 1100 86.37 57.13 -16.85
C LYS A 1100 87.47 56.20 -16.29
N ASP A 1101 88.71 56.64 -16.18
CA ASP A 1101 89.80 55.82 -15.60
C ASP A 1101 89.84 55.99 -14.07
N ASN A 1102 89.61 54.89 -13.35
CA ASN A 1102 89.61 54.86 -11.90
C ASN A 1102 90.99 55.20 -11.27
N LYS A 1103 92.11 54.98 -11.98
CA LYS A 1103 93.45 55.40 -11.51
C LYS A 1103 93.60 56.92 -11.52
N LEU A 1104 93.04 57.58 -12.54
CA LEU A 1104 93.01 59.05 -12.63
C LEU A 1104 91.99 59.66 -11.67
N ARG A 1105 90.89 58.97 -11.35
CA ARG A 1105 90.00 59.34 -10.24
C ARG A 1105 90.71 59.27 -8.89
N GLU A 1106 91.50 58.22 -8.64
CA GLU A 1106 92.22 58.05 -7.36
C GLU A 1106 93.26 59.16 -7.12
N GLN A 1107 93.88 59.69 -8.19
CA GLN A 1107 94.82 60.81 -8.13
C GLN A 1107 94.15 62.17 -7.80
N LEU A 1108 92.85 62.33 -8.05
CA LEU A 1108 92.11 63.56 -7.72
C LEU A 1108 91.61 63.61 -6.27
N VAL A 1109 91.58 62.47 -5.56
CA VAL A 1109 91.09 62.38 -4.17
C VAL A 1109 91.81 63.35 -3.21
N PRO A 1110 93.15 63.47 -3.20
CA PRO A 1110 93.84 64.39 -2.28
C PRO A 1110 93.65 65.86 -2.64
N VAL A 1111 93.32 66.17 -3.90
CA VAL A 1111 92.99 67.54 -4.34
C VAL A 1111 91.60 67.92 -3.83
N LEU A 1112 90.63 67.03 -3.98
CA LEU A 1112 89.28 67.21 -3.43
C LEU A 1112 89.29 67.23 -1.89
N GLY A 1113 90.07 66.37 -1.24
CA GLY A 1113 90.26 66.37 0.22
C GLY A 1113 90.84 67.70 0.74
N ARG A 1114 91.79 68.30 0.02
CA ARG A 1114 92.34 69.62 0.35
C ARG A 1114 91.36 70.79 0.16
N ILE A 1115 90.37 70.65 -0.73
CA ILE A 1115 89.32 71.67 -0.96
C ILE A 1115 88.15 71.49 0.02
N LEU A 1116 87.70 70.26 0.25
CA LEU A 1116 86.55 69.91 1.09
C LEU A 1116 86.89 69.64 2.56
N LYS A 1117 88.17 69.72 2.93
CA LYS A 1117 88.70 69.45 4.29
C LYS A 1117 88.40 68.02 4.79
N PHE A 1118 88.55 67.02 3.93
CA PHE A 1118 88.47 65.61 4.35
C PHE A 1118 89.60 65.26 5.31
N ASP A 1119 89.32 64.34 6.24
CA ASP A 1119 90.35 63.69 7.04
C ASP A 1119 90.93 62.45 6.32
N LYS A 1120 91.98 61.86 6.91
CA LYS A 1120 92.65 60.68 6.33
C LYS A 1120 91.75 59.44 6.24
N THR A 1121 90.72 59.35 7.08
CA THR A 1121 89.74 58.26 7.05
C THR A 1121 88.73 58.45 5.93
N ASP A 1122 88.29 59.68 5.66
CA ASP A 1122 87.40 59.99 4.53
C ASP A 1122 88.11 59.86 3.19
N GLU A 1123 89.38 60.28 3.06
CA GLU A 1123 90.19 59.98 1.87
C GLU A 1123 90.28 58.47 1.60
N GLN A 1124 90.43 57.63 2.63
CA GLN A 1124 90.46 56.18 2.49
C GLN A 1124 89.11 55.59 2.07
N LYS A 1125 87.99 56.04 2.67
CA LYS A 1125 86.63 55.64 2.26
C LYS A 1125 86.37 56.00 0.80
N TRP A 1126 86.79 57.19 0.35
CA TRP A 1126 86.58 57.64 -1.02
C TRP A 1126 87.40 56.84 -2.04
N LYS A 1127 88.66 56.49 -1.71
CA LYS A 1127 89.46 55.58 -2.54
C LYS A 1127 88.84 54.18 -2.66
N ALA A 1128 88.36 53.62 -1.56
CA ALA A 1128 87.65 52.34 -1.58
C ALA A 1128 86.37 52.41 -2.44
N ALA A 1129 85.59 53.49 -2.33
CA ALA A 1129 84.41 53.71 -3.16
C ALA A 1129 84.75 53.78 -4.67
N ILE A 1130 85.82 54.47 -5.05
CA ILE A 1130 86.29 54.54 -6.45
C ILE A 1130 86.68 53.16 -6.99
N GLN A 1131 87.34 52.32 -6.18
CA GLN A 1131 87.68 50.95 -6.57
C GLN A 1131 86.41 50.08 -6.75
N HIS A 1132 85.42 50.23 -5.86
CA HIS A 1132 84.14 49.52 -5.93
C HIS A 1132 83.20 49.91 -7.08
N ILE A 1133 83.41 51.05 -7.76
CA ILE A 1133 82.65 51.43 -8.97
C ILE A 1133 82.89 50.44 -10.13
N THR A 1134 83.91 49.58 -10.05
CA THR A 1134 84.32 48.64 -11.12
C THR A 1134 83.59 47.29 -11.09
N VAL A 1135 82.46 47.13 -10.38
CA VAL A 1135 81.73 45.84 -10.27
C VAL A 1135 80.22 45.99 -10.49
N ARG A 1136 79.84 46.27 -11.74
CA ARG A 1136 78.56 45.86 -12.36
C ARG A 1136 78.64 45.94 -13.88
#